data_AF-A0A1Y6D5V9-F1
#
_entry.id   AF-A0A1Y6D5V9-F1
#
_cell.length_a   1.000
_cell.length_b   1.000
_cell.length_c   1.000
_cell.angle_alpha   90.00
_cell.angle_beta   90.00
_cell.angle_gamma   90.00
#
_symmetry.space_group_name_H-M   'P 1'
#
loop_
_entity.id
_entity.type
_entity.pdbx_description
1 polymer ?
#
loop_
_entity_poly.entity_id
_entity_poly.type
_entity_poly.pdbx_seq_one_letter_code
_entity_poly.pdbx_strand_id
1 'polypeptide(L)'
;MNVKLIMDHLGENGFYKKIAELRNILIIADTEIVNYLREKLGVQPYILLYDLAVVDGEFCGLSSASTAFHVSAVIVASIYNEKYFFDLTAEGLKEINLVVPILKLFSDVFVNFLSGRDLLDANPIMLKKPILSYAIITAPRAGSTYFCNLLQSTGILGYPGEHVRQASATLALKCKFDYMEALRKLMGSGMTENGVFGTKFIAHFLCDFQKAGFGFQDIFSEIFQKFIYLNRSDRVAQAVSACIAQKTSVWHIYDEAKKKEYSKKLEETVFSDNFLDDVYRLYDDINGQYEYLDSLVNAHNVVPLIVDYECLTENPKKALKEVLDFLGVEDKFNALDKLKTNTKVLRSELSEQICERFRKKYIMKPQHFFADQRGTATSALVGDSIEKGSHYTSEAETVATVIYSGQAYELDYSVKSSWQEKDIEIVDYNFVAALDELSDKKLWVRGGEATLLKNGYFSCIGQEYTCGRFVDKPYPSLLEKYLDINGLNLGVCGSGVEFFAEPGNRWILDICNKGRFVIVLVMSGLSAGTSRLGNDYGVFAHESQDLYAELYRKNKAAFYDSYVNMVEKYIDGYINISRYLKVPKILLWFSGKSCRSMSGSVLEGAAGFPELIHQDIVERIKPFYDYYVEYGTKPGLPQRLTNKTTGLPCANRDGLKYNTKYPSPEMHQAVSELLLPYCKRMMSTESHDGGIQRDFSVYKKLD
;
A
#
# COMPACT_ATOMS: atom_id res chain seq x y z
N MET A 1 -11.86 -10.12 -12.28
CA MET A 1 -11.35 -10.42 -10.92
C MET A 1 -10.58 -11.74 -11.00
N ASN A 2 -9.40 -11.88 -10.39
CA ASN A 2 -8.61 -13.13 -10.53
C ASN A 2 -9.06 -14.18 -9.49
N VAL A 3 -10.02 -15.04 -9.85
CA VAL A 3 -10.55 -16.10 -8.97
C VAL A 3 -9.46 -17.05 -8.49
N LYS A 4 -8.54 -17.41 -9.38
CA LYS A 4 -7.41 -18.28 -9.04
C LYS A 4 -6.59 -17.69 -7.90
N LEU A 5 -6.32 -16.38 -7.94
CA LEU A 5 -5.61 -15.70 -6.85
C LEU A 5 -6.39 -15.78 -5.52
N ILE A 6 -7.69 -15.47 -5.52
CA ILE A 6 -8.51 -15.53 -4.30
C ILE A 6 -8.48 -16.93 -3.69
N MET A 7 -8.66 -17.93 -4.54
CA MET A 7 -8.73 -19.31 -4.12
C MET A 7 -7.35 -19.85 -3.69
N ASP A 8 -6.26 -19.48 -4.36
CA ASP A 8 -4.91 -19.91 -3.96
C ASP A 8 -4.58 -19.43 -2.52
N HIS A 9 -4.99 -18.22 -2.13
CA HIS A 9 -4.80 -17.72 -0.75
C HIS A 9 -5.55 -18.56 0.30
N LEU A 10 -6.75 -19.06 0.00
CA LEU A 10 -7.46 -19.95 0.92
C LEU A 10 -6.69 -21.26 1.14
N GLY A 11 -5.96 -21.71 0.12
CA GLY A 11 -5.22 -22.97 0.10
C GLY A 11 -3.97 -23.02 0.98
N GLU A 12 -3.41 -21.87 1.39
CA GLU A 12 -2.11 -21.78 2.09
C GLU A 12 -2.06 -22.54 3.42
N ASN A 13 -3.21 -22.86 4.02
CA ASN A 13 -3.31 -23.58 5.29
C ASN A 13 -3.75 -25.04 5.15
N GLY A 14 -3.80 -25.58 3.93
CA GLY A 14 -4.32 -26.93 3.70
C GLY A 14 -5.85 -27.02 3.72
N PHE A 15 -6.54 -25.90 3.54
CA PHE A 15 -8.00 -25.82 3.49
C PHE A 15 -8.60 -26.79 2.45
N TYR A 16 -8.07 -26.82 1.24
CA TYR A 16 -8.56 -27.72 0.19
C TYR A 16 -8.28 -29.19 0.47
N LYS A 17 -7.22 -29.50 1.23
CA LYS A 17 -6.98 -30.86 1.71
C LYS A 17 -8.09 -31.31 2.66
N LYS A 18 -8.55 -30.40 3.54
CA LYS A 18 -9.69 -30.66 4.43
C LYS A 18 -11.02 -30.77 3.67
N ILE A 19 -11.23 -29.95 2.64
CA ILE A 19 -12.40 -30.09 1.77
C ILE A 19 -12.40 -31.45 1.06
N ALA A 20 -11.25 -31.91 0.55
CA ALA A 20 -11.13 -33.21 -0.12
C ALA A 20 -11.42 -34.41 0.81
N GLU A 21 -11.36 -34.23 2.12
CA GLU A 21 -11.69 -35.27 3.11
C GLU A 21 -13.20 -35.39 3.37
N LEU A 22 -14.01 -34.41 2.93
CA LEU A 22 -15.46 -34.41 3.12
C LEU A 22 -16.14 -35.50 2.29
N ARG A 23 -17.31 -35.95 2.76
CA ARG A 23 -18.07 -37.03 2.13
C ARG A 23 -19.52 -36.65 1.87
N ASN A 24 -19.98 -37.04 0.68
CA ASN A 24 -21.33 -36.85 0.15
C ASN A 24 -21.73 -35.38 0.10
N ILE A 25 -20.83 -34.53 -0.39
CA ILE A 25 -21.04 -33.08 -0.46
C ILE A 25 -21.39 -32.67 -1.88
N LEU A 26 -22.34 -31.77 -2.00
CA LEU A 26 -22.62 -31.05 -3.24
C LEU A 26 -22.08 -29.63 -3.10
N ILE A 27 -21.15 -29.24 -3.96
CA ILE A 27 -20.66 -27.87 -4.05
C ILE A 27 -21.26 -27.23 -5.29
N ILE A 28 -22.00 -26.13 -5.10
CA ILE A 28 -22.55 -25.32 -6.19
C ILE A 28 -21.81 -24.00 -6.20
N ALA A 29 -21.22 -23.61 -7.33
CA ALA A 29 -20.42 -22.40 -7.39
C ALA A 29 -20.32 -21.79 -8.79
N ASP A 30 -19.84 -20.55 -8.89
CA ASP A 30 -19.55 -19.91 -10.19
C ASP A 30 -18.63 -20.81 -11.05
N THR A 31 -18.78 -20.76 -12.38
CA THR A 31 -17.97 -21.53 -13.35
C THR A 31 -16.47 -21.49 -13.04
N GLU A 32 -15.95 -20.32 -12.71
CA GLU A 32 -14.52 -20.12 -12.41
C GLU A 32 -14.09 -20.85 -11.13
N ILE A 33 -14.93 -20.83 -10.08
CA ILE A 33 -14.69 -21.55 -8.82
C ILE A 33 -14.77 -23.06 -9.07
N VAL A 34 -15.77 -23.53 -9.83
CA VAL A 34 -15.92 -24.96 -10.15
C VAL A 34 -14.71 -25.49 -10.88
N ASN A 35 -14.24 -24.77 -11.90
CA ASN A 35 -13.05 -25.16 -12.66
C ASN A 35 -11.81 -25.20 -11.77
N TYR A 36 -11.64 -24.20 -10.91
CA TYR A 36 -10.54 -24.18 -9.95
C TYR A 36 -10.60 -25.36 -8.97
N LEU A 37 -11.77 -25.65 -8.38
CA LEU A 37 -11.94 -26.76 -7.45
C LEU A 37 -11.71 -28.12 -8.14
N ARG A 38 -12.13 -28.25 -9.40
CA ARG A 38 -11.88 -29.46 -10.20
C ARG A 38 -10.38 -29.69 -10.43
N GLU A 39 -9.63 -28.63 -10.73
CA GLU A 39 -8.17 -28.69 -10.87
C GLU A 39 -7.49 -29.04 -9.53
N LYS A 40 -7.90 -28.39 -8.43
CA LYS A 40 -7.23 -28.53 -7.13
C LYS A 40 -7.58 -29.80 -6.36
N LEU A 41 -8.83 -30.21 -6.38
CA LEU A 41 -9.30 -31.40 -5.67
C LEU A 41 -9.11 -32.67 -6.51
N GLY A 42 -9.01 -32.54 -7.84
CA GLY A 42 -9.05 -33.68 -8.74
C GLY A 42 -10.42 -34.37 -8.75
N VAL A 43 -10.47 -35.61 -9.23
CA VAL A 43 -11.70 -36.41 -9.25
C VAL A 43 -11.98 -36.91 -7.83
N GLN A 44 -13.06 -36.42 -7.23
CA GLN A 44 -13.48 -36.79 -5.88
C GLN A 44 -14.76 -37.63 -5.94
N PRO A 45 -14.76 -38.90 -5.47
CA PRO A 45 -15.93 -39.78 -5.57
C PRO A 45 -17.09 -39.35 -4.67
N TYR A 46 -16.82 -38.51 -3.66
CA TYR A 46 -17.78 -38.08 -2.65
C TYR A 46 -18.05 -36.56 -2.66
N ILE A 47 -17.58 -35.85 -3.68
CA ILE A 47 -17.87 -34.42 -3.89
C ILE A 47 -18.41 -34.21 -5.30
N LEU A 48 -19.64 -33.73 -5.42
CA LEU A 48 -20.21 -33.27 -6.68
C LEU A 48 -19.97 -31.77 -6.83
N LEU A 49 -19.45 -31.35 -7.98
CA LEU A 49 -19.27 -29.94 -8.33
C LEU A 49 -20.31 -29.55 -9.38
N TYR A 50 -21.12 -28.54 -9.08
CA TYR A 50 -22.13 -27.97 -9.98
C TYR A 50 -21.84 -26.50 -10.26
N ASP A 51 -21.93 -26.15 -11.53
CA ASP A 51 -21.76 -24.77 -12.00
C ASP A 51 -23.06 -23.99 -11.83
N LEU A 52 -22.97 -22.81 -11.23
CA LEU A 52 -24.06 -21.85 -11.07
C LEU A 52 -24.86 -21.66 -12.36
N ALA A 53 -24.19 -21.52 -13.51
CA ALA A 53 -24.85 -21.30 -14.79
C ALA A 53 -25.71 -22.49 -15.24
N VAL A 54 -25.45 -23.69 -14.72
CA VAL A 54 -26.26 -24.89 -14.98
C VAL A 54 -27.54 -24.90 -14.12
N VAL A 55 -27.54 -24.16 -13.02
CA VAL A 55 -28.64 -24.15 -12.03
C VAL A 55 -29.53 -22.91 -12.13
N ASP A 56 -29.13 -21.90 -12.91
CA ASP A 56 -29.87 -20.65 -13.14
C ASP A 56 -31.14 -20.89 -13.99
N GLY A 57 -32.17 -21.45 -13.35
CA GLY A 57 -33.51 -21.66 -13.91
C GLY A 57 -34.07 -23.09 -13.80
N GLU A 58 -33.24 -24.12 -13.53
CA GLU A 58 -33.69 -25.52 -13.50
C GLU A 58 -32.97 -26.36 -12.41
N PHE A 59 -33.27 -26.11 -11.12
CA PHE A 59 -32.88 -27.00 -10.02
C PHE A 59 -33.44 -28.43 -10.16
N CYS A 60 -34.40 -28.65 -11.06
CA CYS A 60 -34.93 -29.97 -11.43
C CYS A 60 -33.82 -30.98 -11.81
N GLY A 61 -32.75 -30.54 -12.47
CA GLY A 61 -31.61 -31.40 -12.83
C GLY A 61 -30.79 -31.91 -11.63
N LEU A 62 -30.94 -31.28 -10.47
CA LEU A 62 -30.33 -31.74 -9.20
C LEU A 62 -31.15 -32.84 -8.53
N SER A 63 -32.44 -32.99 -8.81
CA SER A 63 -33.29 -34.00 -8.17
C SER A 63 -32.80 -35.44 -8.44
N SER A 64 -32.41 -35.74 -9.68
CA SER A 64 -31.89 -37.05 -10.10
C SER A 64 -30.47 -37.30 -9.58
N ALA A 65 -29.61 -36.29 -9.60
CA ALA A 65 -28.22 -36.39 -9.13
C ALA A 65 -28.12 -36.47 -7.60
N SER A 66 -28.90 -35.68 -6.86
CA SER A 66 -28.90 -35.66 -5.38
C SER A 66 -29.45 -36.96 -4.79
N THR A 67 -30.51 -37.52 -5.39
CA THR A 67 -31.10 -38.80 -4.97
C THR A 67 -30.13 -39.97 -5.20
N ALA A 68 -29.34 -39.95 -6.28
CA ALA A 68 -28.32 -40.97 -6.54
C ALA A 68 -27.09 -40.85 -5.61
N PHE A 69 -26.79 -39.64 -5.10
CA PHE A 69 -25.53 -39.33 -4.40
C PHE A 69 -25.64 -39.26 -2.86
N HIS A 70 -26.83 -39.38 -2.27
CA HIS A 70 -27.06 -39.29 -0.81
C HIS A 70 -26.36 -38.09 -0.16
N VAL A 71 -26.63 -36.89 -0.70
CA VAL A 71 -26.01 -35.63 -0.25
C VAL A 71 -26.25 -35.41 1.26
N SER A 72 -25.20 -35.12 2.01
CA SER A 72 -25.24 -34.85 3.46
C SER A 72 -25.23 -33.36 3.80
N ALA A 73 -24.65 -32.53 2.94
CA ALA A 73 -24.67 -31.07 3.02
C ALA A 73 -24.39 -30.45 1.64
N VAL A 74 -24.81 -29.19 1.48
CA VAL A 74 -24.56 -28.37 0.29
C VAL A 74 -23.65 -27.22 0.66
N ILE A 75 -22.62 -26.99 -0.15
CA ILE A 75 -21.74 -25.82 -0.03
C ILE A 75 -21.99 -24.92 -1.23
N VAL A 76 -22.28 -23.66 -0.99
CA VAL A 76 -22.42 -22.64 -2.03
C VAL A 76 -21.21 -21.72 -2.06
N ALA A 77 -20.76 -21.30 -3.23
CA ALA A 77 -19.68 -20.31 -3.34
C ALA A 77 -19.92 -19.37 -4.52
N SER A 78 -19.88 -18.06 -4.27
CA SER A 78 -19.87 -17.09 -5.35
C SER A 78 -18.97 -15.90 -5.02
N ILE A 79 -18.10 -15.53 -5.95
CA ILE A 79 -17.24 -14.34 -5.82
C ILE A 79 -18.03 -13.04 -5.99
N TYR A 80 -19.20 -13.10 -6.63
CA TYR A 80 -20.05 -11.94 -6.90
C TYR A 80 -20.96 -11.64 -5.71
N ASN A 81 -21.74 -12.64 -5.27
CA ASN A 81 -22.67 -12.47 -4.15
C ASN A 81 -23.05 -13.82 -3.50
N GLU A 82 -22.17 -14.34 -2.65
CA GLU A 82 -22.36 -15.61 -1.94
C GLU A 82 -23.66 -15.67 -1.12
N LYS A 83 -24.10 -14.55 -0.52
CA LYS A 83 -25.37 -14.51 0.24
C LYS A 83 -26.59 -14.66 -0.67
N TYR A 84 -26.66 -13.88 -1.74
CA TYR A 84 -27.75 -14.02 -2.70
C TYR A 84 -27.84 -15.45 -3.22
N PHE A 85 -26.69 -16.04 -3.51
CA PHE A 85 -26.65 -17.38 -4.05
C PHE A 85 -27.01 -18.47 -3.03
N PHE A 86 -26.65 -18.28 -1.77
CA PHE A 86 -27.16 -19.09 -0.66
C PHE A 86 -28.68 -19.08 -0.59
N ASP A 87 -29.30 -17.88 -0.64
CA ASP A 87 -30.75 -17.73 -0.56
C ASP A 87 -31.45 -18.42 -1.76
N LEU A 88 -30.93 -18.20 -2.99
CA LEU A 88 -31.42 -18.85 -4.21
C LEU A 88 -31.32 -20.39 -4.14
N THR A 89 -30.18 -20.91 -3.69
CA THR A 89 -29.98 -22.36 -3.54
C THR A 89 -30.93 -22.94 -2.50
N ALA A 90 -31.13 -22.24 -1.38
CA ALA A 90 -32.04 -22.68 -0.34
C ALA A 90 -33.50 -22.75 -0.83
N GLU A 91 -33.92 -21.86 -1.72
CA GLU A 91 -35.23 -21.92 -2.38
C GLU A 91 -35.31 -23.09 -3.37
N GLY A 92 -34.34 -23.23 -4.28
CA GLY A 92 -34.32 -24.31 -5.26
C GLY A 92 -34.28 -25.71 -4.65
N LEU A 93 -33.55 -25.90 -3.53
CA LEU A 93 -33.51 -27.19 -2.82
C LEU A 93 -34.85 -27.54 -2.14
N LYS A 94 -35.63 -26.53 -1.71
CA LYS A 94 -36.99 -26.76 -1.18
C LYS A 94 -37.93 -27.28 -2.27
N GLU A 95 -37.81 -26.78 -3.50
CA GLU A 95 -38.65 -27.21 -4.63
C GLU A 95 -38.46 -28.69 -4.97
N ILE A 96 -37.25 -29.21 -4.78
CA ILE A 96 -36.92 -30.64 -4.97
C ILE A 96 -36.99 -31.48 -3.68
N ASN A 97 -37.50 -30.90 -2.58
CA ASN A 97 -37.66 -31.56 -1.27
C ASN A 97 -36.36 -32.16 -0.69
N LEU A 98 -35.20 -31.53 -0.95
CA LEU A 98 -33.92 -31.92 -0.37
C LEU A 98 -33.63 -31.11 0.91
N VAL A 99 -33.70 -31.77 2.08
CA VAL A 99 -33.49 -31.13 3.38
C VAL A 99 -32.12 -31.50 3.95
N VAL A 100 -31.13 -30.65 3.71
CA VAL A 100 -29.76 -30.80 4.19
C VAL A 100 -29.20 -29.44 4.63
N PRO A 101 -28.17 -29.40 5.50
CA PRO A 101 -27.47 -28.16 5.82
C PRO A 101 -26.90 -27.52 4.55
N ILE A 102 -27.09 -26.21 4.41
CA ILE A 102 -26.49 -25.40 3.36
C ILE A 102 -25.47 -24.50 4.05
N LEU A 103 -24.25 -24.45 3.53
CA LEU A 103 -23.16 -23.63 4.06
C LEU A 103 -22.55 -22.78 2.96
N LYS A 104 -22.14 -21.56 3.30
CA LYS A 104 -21.36 -20.70 2.42
C LYS A 104 -19.88 -21.07 2.50
N LEU A 105 -19.20 -21.25 1.37
CA LEU A 105 -17.81 -21.65 1.32
C LEU A 105 -16.91 -20.66 2.06
N PHE A 106 -17.08 -19.37 1.80
CA PHE A 106 -16.28 -18.33 2.42
C PHE A 106 -16.79 -18.00 3.82
N SER A 107 -18.09 -17.74 3.98
CA SER A 107 -18.64 -17.21 5.24
C SER A 107 -18.83 -18.25 6.35
N ASP A 108 -18.94 -19.54 6.01
CA ASP A 108 -19.19 -20.62 6.98
C ASP A 108 -18.08 -21.66 6.97
N VAL A 109 -17.83 -22.32 5.84
CA VAL A 109 -16.88 -23.45 5.76
C VAL A 109 -15.44 -23.00 6.02
N PHE A 110 -15.02 -21.91 5.37
CA PHE A 110 -13.69 -21.34 5.58
C PHE A 110 -13.54 -20.78 7.01
N VAL A 111 -14.58 -20.17 7.56
CA VAL A 111 -14.57 -19.70 8.95
C VAL A 111 -14.49 -20.86 9.95
N ASN A 112 -15.24 -21.94 9.74
CA ASN A 112 -15.18 -23.14 10.55
C ASN A 112 -13.78 -23.74 10.52
N PHE A 113 -13.17 -23.80 9.33
CA PHE A 113 -11.78 -24.23 9.16
C PHE A 113 -10.79 -23.34 9.94
N LEU A 114 -10.88 -22.01 9.80
CA LEU A 114 -10.04 -21.08 10.57
C LEU A 114 -10.25 -21.20 12.08
N SER A 115 -11.46 -21.58 12.50
CA SER A 115 -11.86 -21.73 13.91
C SER A 115 -11.60 -23.11 14.49
N GLY A 116 -11.03 -24.03 13.72
CA GLY A 116 -10.79 -25.42 14.14
C GLY A 116 -12.06 -26.22 14.43
N ARG A 117 -13.22 -25.77 13.94
CA ARG A 117 -14.51 -26.47 14.07
C ARG A 117 -14.67 -27.52 12.97
N ASP A 118 -15.69 -28.36 13.11
CA ASP A 118 -16.15 -29.18 12.00
C ASP A 118 -16.53 -28.27 10.82
N LEU A 119 -16.04 -28.60 9.62
CA LEU A 119 -16.24 -27.79 8.42
C LEU A 119 -17.72 -27.61 8.07
N LEU A 120 -18.56 -28.61 8.37
CA LEU A 120 -19.98 -28.65 8.03
C LEU A 120 -20.89 -28.24 9.19
N ASP A 121 -20.34 -27.68 10.27
CA ASP A 121 -21.13 -27.19 11.38
C ASP A 121 -21.95 -25.96 10.96
N ALA A 122 -23.24 -26.21 10.69
CA ALA A 122 -24.22 -25.21 10.28
C ALA A 122 -24.93 -24.53 11.47
N ASN A 123 -24.59 -24.88 12.72
CA ASN A 123 -25.22 -24.23 13.87
C ASN A 123 -24.75 -22.77 13.98
N PRO A 124 -25.68 -21.81 14.12
CA PRO A 124 -25.32 -20.44 14.41
C PRO A 124 -24.53 -20.42 15.72
N ILE A 125 -23.34 -19.83 15.68
CA ILE A 125 -22.49 -19.76 16.87
C ILE A 125 -23.25 -18.95 17.91
N MET A 126 -23.59 -19.58 19.03
CA MET A 126 -23.92 -18.84 20.24
C MET A 126 -22.67 -18.06 20.61
N LEU A 127 -22.63 -16.78 20.24
CA LEU A 127 -21.51 -15.87 20.44
C LEU A 127 -21.29 -15.66 21.94
N LYS A 128 -20.62 -16.61 22.60
CA LYS A 128 -20.19 -16.43 23.97
C LYS A 128 -19.07 -15.39 23.94
N LYS A 129 -19.42 -14.15 24.26
CA LYS A 129 -18.47 -13.04 24.29
C LYS A 129 -17.37 -13.35 25.32
N PRO A 130 -16.09 -13.20 24.99
CA PRO A 130 -15.02 -13.37 25.96
C PRO A 130 -15.17 -12.36 27.10
N ILE A 131 -14.80 -12.81 28.30
CA ILE A 131 -14.68 -11.94 29.47
C ILE A 131 -13.56 -10.93 29.20
N LEU A 132 -12.46 -11.41 28.60
CA LEU A 132 -11.32 -10.59 28.21
C LEU A 132 -10.86 -10.96 26.80
N SER A 133 -10.69 -9.97 25.94
CA SER A 133 -10.13 -10.12 24.60
C SER A 133 -8.90 -9.23 24.44
N TYR A 134 -7.80 -9.80 23.95
CA TYR A 134 -6.60 -9.02 23.62
C TYR A 134 -6.02 -9.38 22.26
N ALA A 135 -5.29 -8.43 21.67
CA ALA A 135 -4.58 -8.61 20.42
C ALA A 135 -3.10 -8.29 20.57
N ILE A 136 -2.24 -9.16 20.01
CA ILE A 136 -0.80 -8.91 19.88
C ILE A 136 -0.59 -8.23 18.53
N ILE A 137 -0.03 -7.02 18.53
CA ILE A 137 0.38 -6.30 17.32
C ILE A 137 1.90 -6.34 17.19
N THR A 138 2.40 -6.61 15.99
CA THR A 138 3.83 -6.87 15.79
C THR A 138 4.22 -6.83 14.31
N ALA A 139 5.49 -6.55 14.03
CA ALA A 139 6.06 -6.78 12.71
C ALA A 139 6.35 -8.29 12.48
N PRO A 140 6.48 -8.76 11.23
CA PRO A 140 6.91 -10.11 10.88
C PRO A 140 8.25 -10.44 11.51
N ARG A 141 8.44 -11.70 11.93
CA ARG A 141 9.73 -12.20 12.46
C ARG A 141 10.21 -11.54 13.77
N ALA A 142 9.35 -10.79 14.47
CA ALA A 142 9.66 -10.24 15.79
C ALA A 142 9.60 -11.27 16.95
N GLY A 143 9.41 -12.57 16.66
CA GLY A 143 9.33 -13.61 17.69
C GLY A 143 7.92 -13.91 18.21
N SER A 144 6.89 -13.41 17.52
CA SER A 144 5.50 -13.54 17.97
C SER A 144 4.99 -14.97 18.09
N THR A 145 5.45 -15.91 17.27
CA THR A 145 5.11 -17.34 17.44
C THR A 145 5.67 -17.93 18.74
N TYR A 146 6.89 -17.55 19.13
CA TYR A 146 7.47 -17.97 20.41
C TYR A 146 6.65 -17.40 21.57
N PHE A 147 6.29 -16.12 21.48
CA PHE A 147 5.46 -15.46 22.47
C PHE A 147 4.07 -16.10 22.58
N CYS A 148 3.38 -16.35 21.46
CA CYS A 148 2.09 -17.04 21.45
C CYS A 148 2.17 -18.43 22.09
N ASN A 149 3.23 -19.21 21.83
CA ASN A 149 3.41 -20.53 22.43
C ASN A 149 3.61 -20.46 23.95
N LEU A 150 4.33 -19.45 24.46
CA LEU A 150 4.44 -19.19 25.90
C LEU A 150 3.08 -18.90 26.50
N LEU A 151 2.30 -17.98 25.91
CA LEU A 151 0.95 -17.62 26.36
C LEU A 151 0.02 -18.83 26.37
N GLN A 152 0.01 -19.62 25.28
CA GLN A 152 -0.78 -20.85 25.18
C GLN A 152 -0.40 -21.88 26.27
N SER A 153 0.89 -22.01 26.59
CA SER A 153 1.37 -22.97 27.59
C SER A 153 0.87 -22.69 29.01
N THR A 154 0.40 -21.46 29.27
CA THR A 154 -0.20 -21.10 30.56
C THR A 154 -1.58 -21.73 30.77
N GLY A 155 -2.30 -22.06 29.70
CA GLY A 155 -3.69 -22.55 29.77
C GLY A 155 -4.72 -21.52 30.26
N ILE A 156 -4.32 -20.26 30.50
CA ILE A 156 -5.18 -19.20 31.06
C ILE A 156 -5.17 -17.90 30.23
N LEU A 157 -4.29 -17.79 29.22
CA LEU A 157 -4.16 -16.59 28.37
C LEU A 157 -4.72 -16.79 26.96
N GLY A 158 -5.71 -17.68 26.79
CA GLY A 158 -6.29 -18.00 25.49
C GLY A 158 -5.35 -18.77 24.56
N TYR A 159 -5.73 -18.85 23.30
CA TYR A 159 -4.94 -19.49 22.24
C TYR A 159 -4.51 -18.50 21.16
N PRO A 160 -3.67 -17.50 21.47
CA PRO A 160 -3.29 -16.47 20.50
C PRO A 160 -2.59 -17.07 19.27
N GLY A 161 -3.05 -16.65 18.09
CA GLY A 161 -2.54 -17.10 16.80
C GLY A 161 -2.89 -16.14 15.68
N GLU A 162 -2.38 -16.41 14.48
CA GLU A 162 -2.73 -15.67 13.25
C GLU A 162 -4.06 -16.19 12.72
N HIS A 163 -5.14 -15.95 13.48
CA HIS A 163 -6.50 -16.31 13.08
C HIS A 163 -6.98 -15.52 11.86
N VAL A 164 -6.31 -14.40 11.62
CA VAL A 164 -6.66 -13.38 10.66
C VAL A 164 -5.46 -13.20 9.75
N ARG A 165 -5.57 -13.67 8.50
CA ARG A 165 -4.46 -13.72 7.54
C ARG A 165 -4.84 -13.07 6.22
N GLN A 166 -3.89 -13.01 5.30
CA GLN A 166 -4.04 -12.48 3.96
C GLN A 166 -5.25 -13.05 3.21
N ALA A 167 -5.55 -14.35 3.37
CA ALA A 167 -6.73 -14.97 2.76
C ALA A 167 -8.05 -14.30 3.18
N SER A 168 -8.19 -13.95 4.45
CA SER A 168 -9.36 -13.23 4.98
C SER A 168 -9.42 -11.79 4.45
N ALA A 169 -8.28 -11.13 4.28
CA ALA A 169 -8.20 -9.78 3.68
C ALA A 169 -8.62 -9.81 2.21
N THR A 170 -8.09 -10.77 1.44
CA THR A 170 -8.45 -10.97 0.03
C THR A 170 -9.93 -11.28 -0.14
N LEU A 171 -10.50 -12.13 0.72
CA LEU A 171 -11.93 -12.39 0.74
C LEU A 171 -12.72 -11.12 1.07
N ALA A 172 -12.35 -10.34 2.08
CA ALA A 172 -13.05 -9.10 2.42
C ALA A 172 -12.96 -8.04 1.30
N LEU A 173 -11.81 -7.97 0.59
CA LEU A 173 -11.57 -7.06 -0.53
C LEU A 173 -12.40 -7.39 -1.76
N LYS A 174 -12.54 -8.68 -2.06
CA LYS A 174 -12.99 -9.16 -3.37
C LYS A 174 -14.34 -9.84 -3.31
N CYS A 175 -14.72 -10.36 -2.15
CA CYS A 175 -16.00 -11.00 -1.90
C CYS A 175 -16.71 -10.21 -0.79
N LYS A 176 -18.05 -10.24 -0.74
CA LYS A 176 -18.81 -9.65 0.38
C LYS A 176 -18.68 -10.48 1.67
N PHE A 177 -17.44 -10.79 2.08
CA PHE A 177 -17.12 -11.66 3.21
C PHE A 177 -17.23 -10.87 4.53
N ASP A 178 -18.12 -11.32 5.41
CA ASP A 178 -18.27 -10.74 6.75
C ASP A 178 -17.18 -11.25 7.70
N TYR A 179 -16.06 -10.54 7.67
CA TYR A 179 -14.95 -10.83 8.57
C TYR A 179 -15.30 -10.60 10.04
N MET A 180 -16.17 -9.62 10.36
CA MET A 180 -16.50 -9.32 11.76
C MET A 180 -17.27 -10.49 12.38
N GLU A 181 -18.15 -11.11 11.60
CA GLU A 181 -18.76 -12.38 11.94
C GLU A 181 -17.70 -13.47 12.10
N ALA A 182 -16.75 -13.62 11.17
CA ALA A 182 -15.67 -14.61 11.27
C ALA A 182 -14.83 -14.45 12.56
N LEU A 183 -14.47 -13.22 12.91
CA LEU A 183 -13.71 -12.93 14.12
C LEU A 183 -14.53 -13.21 15.39
N ARG A 184 -15.82 -12.84 15.42
CA ARG A 184 -16.70 -13.18 16.54
C ARG A 184 -16.87 -14.70 16.70
N LYS A 185 -16.95 -15.43 15.58
CA LYS A 185 -17.00 -16.90 15.56
C LYS A 185 -15.71 -17.51 16.14
N LEU A 186 -14.55 -17.00 15.71
CA LEU A 186 -13.23 -17.36 16.26
C LEU A 186 -13.12 -17.11 17.76
N MET A 187 -13.64 -15.96 18.23
CA MET A 187 -13.65 -15.64 19.66
C MET A 187 -14.44 -16.67 20.47
N GLY A 188 -15.55 -17.18 19.92
CA GLY A 188 -16.39 -18.19 20.57
C GLY A 188 -15.67 -19.52 20.86
N SER A 189 -14.74 -19.94 19.99
CA SER A 189 -14.03 -21.22 20.11
C SER A 189 -12.57 -21.11 20.57
N GLY A 190 -11.96 -19.92 20.50
CA GLY A 190 -10.54 -19.68 20.80
C GLY A 190 -10.22 -19.26 22.23
N MET A 191 -11.15 -19.45 23.18
CA MET A 191 -10.99 -19.05 24.58
C MET A 191 -10.45 -20.18 25.46
N THR A 192 -9.66 -19.83 26.48
CA THR A 192 -9.42 -20.71 27.64
C THR A 192 -10.64 -20.74 28.58
N GLU A 193 -10.72 -21.72 29.49
CA GLU A 193 -11.89 -21.93 30.36
C GLU A 193 -12.27 -20.70 31.21
N ASN A 194 -11.29 -19.86 31.54
CA ASN A 194 -11.47 -18.59 32.23
C ASN A 194 -12.04 -17.45 31.35
N GLY A 195 -12.42 -17.73 30.10
CA GLY A 195 -13.07 -16.76 29.20
C GLY A 195 -12.14 -15.75 28.55
N VAL A 196 -10.83 -16.03 28.50
CA VAL A 196 -9.81 -15.17 27.87
C VAL A 196 -9.60 -15.58 26.42
N PHE A 197 -9.71 -14.62 25.50
CA PHE A 197 -9.38 -14.77 24.08
C PHE A 197 -8.16 -13.92 23.71
N GLY A 198 -7.23 -14.51 22.96
CA GLY A 198 -6.07 -13.83 22.40
C GLY A 198 -6.01 -13.99 20.89
N THR A 199 -5.57 -12.96 20.17
CA THR A 199 -5.23 -13.05 18.75
C THR A 199 -3.90 -12.38 18.44
N LYS A 200 -3.44 -12.49 17.19
CA LYS A 200 -2.25 -11.81 16.69
C LYS A 200 -2.52 -11.14 15.35
N PHE A 201 -2.09 -9.89 15.24
CA PHE A 201 -2.06 -9.12 14.00
C PHE A 201 -0.61 -8.80 13.61
N ILE A 202 -0.30 -9.07 12.35
CA ILE A 202 1.00 -8.73 11.76
C ILE A 202 0.82 -7.48 10.89
N ALA A 203 1.81 -6.57 10.90
CA ALA A 203 1.77 -5.30 10.19
C ALA A 203 1.25 -5.40 8.74
N HIS A 204 1.81 -6.30 7.92
CA HIS A 204 1.38 -6.42 6.52
C HIS A 204 -0.07 -6.91 6.37
N PHE A 205 -0.55 -7.78 7.26
CA PHE A 205 -1.97 -8.17 7.26
C PHE A 205 -2.86 -6.97 7.57
N LEU A 206 -2.50 -6.16 8.58
CA LEU A 206 -3.24 -4.95 8.91
C LEU A 206 -3.23 -3.96 7.74
N CYS A 207 -2.11 -3.79 7.03
CA CYS A 207 -2.07 -2.95 5.84
C CYS A 207 -3.04 -3.46 4.76
N ASP A 208 -3.10 -4.77 4.52
CA ASP A 208 -4.04 -5.36 3.56
C ASP A 208 -5.51 -5.20 4.00
N PHE A 209 -5.79 -5.32 5.30
CA PHE A 209 -7.12 -5.00 5.84
C PHE A 209 -7.47 -3.54 5.66
N GLN A 210 -6.55 -2.59 5.88
CA GLN A 210 -6.82 -1.18 5.63
C GLN A 210 -7.27 -0.93 4.19
N LYS A 211 -6.56 -1.52 3.24
CA LYS A 211 -6.89 -1.46 1.81
C LYS A 211 -8.24 -2.10 1.51
N ALA A 212 -8.66 -3.10 2.29
CA ALA A 212 -9.97 -3.73 2.23
C ALA A 212 -11.14 -2.86 2.67
N GLY A 213 -10.89 -1.62 3.12
CA GLY A 213 -11.92 -0.79 3.75
C GLY A 213 -12.34 -1.34 5.11
N PHE A 214 -11.42 -2.04 5.77
CA PHE A 214 -11.69 -2.71 7.02
C PHE A 214 -11.92 -1.70 8.16
N GLY A 215 -13.00 -1.90 8.93
CA GLY A 215 -13.38 -1.05 10.06
C GLY A 215 -12.44 -1.20 11.25
N PHE A 216 -11.24 -0.61 11.19
CA PHE A 216 -10.31 -0.66 12.31
C PHE A 216 -10.87 -0.07 13.59
N GLN A 217 -11.75 0.91 13.48
CA GLN A 217 -12.45 1.45 14.63
C GLN A 217 -13.16 0.33 15.41
N ASP A 218 -13.86 -0.59 14.73
CA ASP A 218 -14.59 -1.67 15.38
C ASP A 218 -13.64 -2.69 16.04
N ILE A 219 -12.51 -3.02 15.40
CA ILE A 219 -11.48 -3.90 16.01
C ILE A 219 -10.87 -3.26 17.25
N PHE A 220 -10.43 -2.01 17.13
CA PHE A 220 -9.62 -1.33 18.15
C PHE A 220 -10.45 -0.76 19.30
N SER A 221 -11.74 -0.50 19.09
CA SER A 221 -12.62 0.06 20.12
C SER A 221 -13.75 -0.87 20.59
N GLU A 222 -14.21 -1.83 19.80
CA GLU A 222 -15.37 -2.67 20.17
C GLU A 222 -15.03 -4.14 20.46
N ILE A 223 -14.07 -4.72 19.73
CA ILE A 223 -13.77 -6.16 19.82
C ILE A 223 -12.72 -6.48 20.88
N PHE A 224 -11.59 -5.77 20.86
CA PHE A 224 -10.46 -6.03 21.74
C PHE A 224 -10.37 -4.99 22.84
N GLN A 225 -10.21 -5.46 24.08
CA GLN A 225 -10.12 -4.60 25.26
C GLN A 225 -8.68 -4.18 25.55
N LYS A 226 -7.72 -5.01 25.15
CA LYS A 226 -6.29 -4.85 25.47
C LYS A 226 -5.42 -5.13 24.26
N PHE A 227 -4.33 -4.37 24.14
CA PHE A 227 -3.36 -4.54 23.07
C PHE A 227 -1.98 -4.77 23.65
N ILE A 228 -1.24 -5.69 23.07
CA ILE A 228 0.15 -5.97 23.41
C ILE A 228 0.99 -5.70 22.17
N TYR A 229 1.94 -4.77 22.27
CA TYR A 229 2.87 -4.47 21.19
C TYR A 229 4.14 -5.28 21.42
N LEU A 230 4.33 -6.34 20.61
CA LEU A 230 5.60 -7.07 20.61
C LEU A 230 6.62 -6.33 19.74
N ASN A 231 7.65 -5.79 20.38
CA ASN A 231 8.76 -5.11 19.74
C ASN A 231 9.99 -6.02 19.69
N ARG A 232 10.81 -5.92 18.63
CA ARG A 232 12.12 -6.59 18.58
C ARG A 232 13.26 -5.62 18.30
N SER A 233 13.93 -5.16 19.34
CA SER A 233 14.86 -4.03 19.25
C SER A 233 16.04 -4.28 18.29
N ASP A 234 16.53 -5.52 18.16
CA ASP A 234 17.54 -5.85 17.15
C ASP A 234 16.92 -6.07 15.76
N ARG A 235 16.64 -4.97 15.07
CA ARG A 235 16.07 -4.93 13.71
C ARG A 235 16.96 -5.60 12.66
N VAL A 236 18.29 -5.54 12.84
CA VAL A 236 19.24 -6.23 11.94
C VAL A 236 19.06 -7.74 12.07
N ALA A 237 19.04 -8.25 13.31
CA ALA A 237 18.82 -9.68 13.53
C ALA A 237 17.42 -10.13 13.07
N GLN A 238 16.42 -9.25 13.11
CA GLN A 238 15.09 -9.50 12.57
C GLN A 238 15.13 -9.64 11.04
N ALA A 239 15.77 -8.71 10.33
CA ALA A 239 15.92 -8.70 8.88
C ALA A 239 16.74 -9.89 8.36
N VAL A 240 17.86 -10.21 9.01
CA VAL A 240 18.65 -11.40 8.70
C VAL A 240 17.80 -12.67 8.86
N SER A 241 17.02 -12.75 9.93
CA SER A 241 16.13 -13.90 10.15
C SER A 241 15.02 -14.00 9.09
N ALA A 242 14.49 -12.87 8.61
CA ALA A 242 13.51 -12.83 7.52
C ALA A 242 14.13 -13.30 6.20
N CYS A 243 15.33 -12.80 5.87
CA CYS A 243 16.04 -13.15 4.64
C CYS A 243 16.39 -14.64 4.59
N ILE A 244 16.89 -15.19 5.69
CA ILE A 244 17.17 -16.62 5.81
C ILE A 244 15.89 -17.45 5.64
N ALA A 245 14.78 -17.04 6.28
CA ALA A 245 13.51 -17.75 6.14
C ALA A 245 13.00 -17.76 4.70
N GLN A 246 13.14 -16.64 3.97
CA GLN A 246 12.78 -16.56 2.55
C GLN A 246 13.62 -17.48 1.66
N LYS A 247 14.95 -17.56 1.88
CA LYS A 247 15.83 -18.44 1.08
C LYS A 247 15.65 -19.92 1.40
N THR A 248 15.41 -20.25 2.67
CA THR A 248 15.30 -21.65 3.11
C THR A 248 13.87 -22.22 3.02
N SER A 249 12.88 -21.34 2.85
CA SER A 249 11.43 -21.60 3.01
C SER A 249 11.07 -22.17 4.39
N VAL A 250 11.93 -21.97 5.40
CA VAL A 250 11.72 -22.45 6.77
C VAL A 250 11.47 -21.27 7.70
N TRP A 251 10.21 -21.12 8.11
CA TRP A 251 9.76 -20.01 8.96
C TRP A 251 9.80 -20.35 10.45
N HIS A 252 9.64 -21.65 10.79
CA HIS A 252 9.56 -22.15 12.16
C HIS A 252 10.21 -23.53 12.30
N ILE A 253 10.92 -23.74 13.41
CA ILE A 253 11.47 -25.06 13.79
C ILE A 253 10.66 -25.60 14.96
N TYR A 254 10.05 -26.76 14.74
CA TYR A 254 9.18 -27.44 15.71
C TYR A 254 9.76 -28.76 16.21
N ASP A 255 10.78 -29.29 15.54
CA ASP A 255 11.42 -30.57 15.86
C ASP A 255 12.89 -30.61 15.41
N GLU A 256 13.63 -31.65 15.85
CA GLU A 256 15.04 -31.85 15.53
C GLU A 256 15.29 -32.22 14.06
N ALA A 257 14.30 -32.77 13.34
CA ALA A 257 14.44 -33.12 11.92
C ALA A 257 14.45 -31.84 11.05
N LYS A 258 13.51 -30.93 11.27
CA LYS A 258 13.48 -29.59 10.67
C LYS A 258 14.69 -28.75 11.05
N LYS A 259 15.24 -28.96 12.26
CA LYS A 259 16.49 -28.30 12.68
C LYS A 259 17.67 -28.75 11.84
N LYS A 260 17.82 -30.05 11.59
CA LYS A 260 18.86 -30.58 10.70
C LYS A 260 18.67 -30.10 9.26
N GLU A 261 17.44 -30.07 8.75
CA GLU A 261 17.12 -29.53 7.42
C GLU A 261 17.50 -28.05 7.30
N TYR A 262 17.15 -27.26 8.32
CA TYR A 262 17.49 -25.84 8.40
C TYR A 262 19.00 -25.63 8.43
N SER A 263 19.73 -26.34 9.29
CA SER A 263 21.20 -26.24 9.39
C SER A 263 21.86 -26.57 8.05
N LYS A 264 21.43 -27.64 7.39
CA LYS A 264 21.94 -28.04 6.08
C LYS A 264 21.70 -26.96 5.02
N LYS A 265 20.47 -26.45 4.91
CA LYS A 265 20.13 -25.37 3.95
C LYS A 265 20.89 -24.08 4.25
N LEU A 266 21.14 -23.79 5.53
CA LEU A 266 21.89 -22.62 5.96
C LEU A 266 23.37 -22.72 5.56
N GLU A 267 24.00 -23.90 5.73
CA GLU A 267 25.38 -24.19 5.32
C GLU A 267 25.55 -24.18 3.79
N GLU A 268 24.54 -24.62 3.04
CA GLU A 268 24.51 -24.59 1.57
C GLU A 268 24.30 -23.17 1.01
N THR A 269 23.85 -22.21 1.83
CA THR A 269 23.57 -20.84 1.39
C THR A 269 24.86 -20.01 1.39
N VAL A 270 25.32 -19.60 0.20
CA VAL A 270 26.47 -18.68 0.07
C VAL A 270 26.03 -17.24 0.34
N PHE A 271 26.48 -16.66 1.46
CA PHE A 271 26.23 -15.26 1.82
C PHE A 271 27.16 -14.31 1.06
N SER A 272 26.76 -13.99 -0.18
CA SER A 272 27.43 -13.01 -1.04
C SER A 272 27.07 -11.57 -0.67
N ASP A 273 27.74 -10.58 -1.28
CA ASP A 273 27.40 -9.17 -1.08
C ASP A 273 25.94 -8.84 -1.45
N ASN A 274 25.40 -9.50 -2.48
CA ASN A 274 24.01 -9.37 -2.90
C ASN A 274 23.02 -9.87 -1.83
N PHE A 275 23.42 -10.84 -1.00
CA PHE A 275 22.59 -11.30 0.13
C PHE A 275 22.48 -10.20 1.20
N LEU A 276 23.56 -9.44 1.44
CA LEU A 276 23.49 -8.33 2.40
C LEU A 276 22.62 -7.17 1.86
N ASP A 277 22.54 -6.98 0.54
CA ASP A 277 21.58 -6.06 -0.07
C ASP A 277 20.12 -6.55 0.10
N ASP A 278 19.86 -7.87 -0.02
CA ASP A 278 18.55 -8.47 0.32
C ASP A 278 18.18 -8.19 1.79
N VAL A 279 19.14 -8.36 2.72
CA VAL A 279 18.95 -8.04 4.14
C VAL A 279 18.68 -6.56 4.36
N TYR A 280 19.35 -5.66 3.62
CA TYR A 280 19.13 -4.22 3.73
C TYR A 280 17.70 -3.84 3.33
N ARG A 281 17.20 -4.36 2.21
CA ARG A 281 15.81 -4.15 1.77
C ARG A 281 14.81 -4.62 2.82
N LEU A 282 15.03 -5.79 3.41
CA LEU A 282 14.14 -6.31 4.46
C LEU A 282 14.26 -5.53 5.77
N TYR A 283 15.44 -5.03 6.10
CA TYR A 283 15.65 -4.16 7.26
C TYR A 283 14.83 -2.87 7.12
N ASP A 284 14.87 -2.25 5.95
CA ASP A 284 14.09 -1.05 5.63
C ASP A 284 12.57 -1.31 5.67
N ASP A 285 12.10 -2.37 5.01
CA ASP A 285 10.69 -2.81 5.06
C ASP A 285 10.20 -3.10 6.48
N ILE A 286 11.02 -3.78 7.30
CA ILE A 286 10.68 -4.05 8.70
C ILE A 286 10.55 -2.75 9.49
N ASN A 287 11.43 -1.77 9.29
CA ASN A 287 11.32 -0.47 9.97
C ASN A 287 10.04 0.25 9.57
N GLY A 288 9.73 0.34 8.26
CA GLY A 288 8.48 0.93 7.79
C GLY A 288 7.23 0.24 8.35
N GLN A 289 7.30 -1.07 8.59
CA GLN A 289 6.21 -1.83 9.24
C GLN A 289 6.05 -1.50 10.72
N TYR A 290 7.12 -1.18 11.45
CA TYR A 290 7.00 -0.66 12.83
C TYR A 290 6.44 0.76 12.83
N GLU A 291 6.90 1.65 11.96
CA GLU A 291 6.35 3.01 11.82
C GLU A 291 4.85 3.00 11.49
N TYR A 292 4.43 2.08 10.61
CA TYR A 292 3.02 1.86 10.30
C TYR A 292 2.22 1.44 11.54
N LEU A 293 2.73 0.49 12.31
CA LEU A 293 2.07 0.03 13.53
C LEU A 293 1.98 1.14 14.58
N ASP A 294 3.04 1.92 14.78
CA ASP A 294 3.07 3.08 15.67
C ASP A 294 2.02 4.12 15.25
N SER A 295 1.94 4.44 13.97
CA SER A 295 0.94 5.34 13.41
C SER A 295 -0.49 4.82 13.64
N LEU A 296 -0.70 3.52 13.46
CA LEU A 296 -2.00 2.87 13.61
C LEU A 296 -2.49 2.90 15.07
N VAL A 297 -1.62 2.56 16.04
CA VAL A 297 -2.01 2.61 17.47
C VAL A 297 -2.31 4.05 17.91
N ASN A 298 -1.52 5.02 17.45
CA ASN A 298 -1.72 6.43 17.76
C ASN A 298 -3.04 6.95 17.17
N ALA A 299 -3.32 6.64 15.89
CA ALA A 299 -4.54 7.06 15.21
C ALA A 299 -5.82 6.54 15.89
N HIS A 300 -5.75 5.38 16.57
CA HIS A 300 -6.87 4.77 17.29
C HIS A 300 -6.82 4.97 18.81
N ASN A 301 -5.92 5.81 19.34
CA ASN A 301 -5.74 6.07 20.78
C ASN A 301 -5.55 4.79 21.61
N VAL A 302 -4.85 3.81 21.04
CA VAL A 302 -4.56 2.53 21.69
C VAL A 302 -3.32 2.70 22.56
N VAL A 303 -3.41 2.34 23.83
CA VAL A 303 -2.27 2.29 24.75
C VAL A 303 -1.90 0.82 25.00
N PRO A 304 -0.94 0.26 24.23
CA PRO A 304 -0.57 -1.14 24.36
C PRO A 304 0.44 -1.36 25.49
N LEU A 305 0.48 -2.58 26.03
CA LEU A 305 1.66 -3.06 26.77
C LEU A 305 2.78 -3.35 25.77
N ILE A 306 3.92 -2.69 25.91
CA ILE A 306 5.10 -2.99 25.10
C ILE A 306 5.83 -4.18 25.71
N VAL A 307 6.08 -5.21 24.89
CA VAL A 307 6.89 -6.38 25.25
C VAL A 307 8.06 -6.45 24.30
N ASP A 308 9.28 -6.31 24.80
CA ASP A 308 10.49 -6.47 24.01
C ASP A 308 10.86 -7.95 23.87
N TYR A 309 11.11 -8.39 22.64
CA TYR A 309 11.52 -9.75 22.30
C TYR A 309 12.79 -10.16 23.04
N GLU A 310 13.77 -9.27 23.11
CA GLU A 310 15.02 -9.52 23.80
C GLU A 310 14.79 -9.80 25.28
N CYS A 311 14.00 -8.97 25.97
CA CYS A 311 13.62 -9.17 27.37
C CYS A 311 12.76 -10.42 27.56
N LEU A 312 11.83 -10.69 26.64
CA LEU A 312 10.99 -11.89 26.65
C LEU A 312 11.84 -13.16 26.54
N THR A 313 12.88 -13.16 25.71
CA THR A 313 13.77 -14.33 25.57
C THR A 313 14.74 -14.48 26.73
N GLU A 314 15.16 -13.39 27.36
CA GLU A 314 16.06 -13.41 28.51
C GLU A 314 15.33 -13.88 29.78
N ASN A 315 14.12 -13.36 30.04
CA ASN A 315 13.32 -13.73 31.20
C ASN A 315 11.83 -13.86 30.87
N PRO A 316 11.42 -15.01 30.28
CA PRO A 316 10.03 -15.25 29.90
C PRO A 316 9.05 -15.12 31.07
N LYS A 317 9.43 -15.59 32.26
CA LYS A 317 8.57 -15.53 33.45
C LYS A 317 8.25 -14.09 33.85
N LYS A 318 9.25 -13.20 33.83
CA LYS A 318 9.05 -11.78 34.15
C LYS A 318 8.12 -11.12 33.12
N ALA A 319 8.40 -11.30 31.83
CA ALA A 319 7.60 -10.73 30.76
C ALA A 319 6.13 -11.22 30.80
N LEU A 320 5.91 -12.52 31.05
CA LEU A 320 4.54 -13.04 31.17
C LEU A 320 3.82 -12.58 32.45
N LYS A 321 4.56 -12.31 33.53
CA LYS A 321 3.97 -11.69 34.72
C LYS A 321 3.45 -10.28 34.41
N GLU A 322 4.24 -9.47 33.72
CA GLU A 322 3.82 -8.13 33.27
C GLU A 322 2.58 -8.20 32.35
N VAL A 323 2.51 -9.21 31.49
CA VAL A 323 1.32 -9.48 30.65
C VAL A 323 0.10 -9.84 31.50
N LEU A 324 0.25 -10.73 32.49
CA LEU A 324 -0.85 -11.11 33.40
C LEU A 324 -1.37 -9.90 34.17
N ASP A 325 -0.46 -9.08 34.72
CA ASP A 325 -0.78 -7.86 35.46
C ASP A 325 -1.52 -6.85 34.57
N PHE A 326 -1.05 -6.63 33.34
CA PHE A 326 -1.69 -5.72 32.37
C PHE A 326 -3.08 -6.19 31.92
N LEU A 327 -3.24 -7.50 31.74
CA LEU A 327 -4.48 -8.14 31.35
C LEU A 327 -5.46 -8.29 32.52
N GLY A 328 -4.99 -8.16 33.77
CA GLY A 328 -5.81 -8.37 34.96
C GLY A 328 -6.19 -9.84 35.18
N VAL A 329 -5.33 -10.78 34.76
CA VAL A 329 -5.55 -12.22 34.89
C VAL A 329 -4.67 -12.77 36.02
N GLU A 330 -5.30 -13.40 37.01
CA GLU A 330 -4.58 -14.04 38.12
C GLU A 330 -3.82 -15.30 37.65
N ASP A 331 -2.58 -15.48 38.11
CA ASP A 331 -1.79 -16.71 37.88
C ASP A 331 -2.28 -17.87 38.75
N LYS A 332 -3.51 -18.33 38.48
CA LYS A 332 -4.06 -19.50 39.15
C LYS A 332 -3.25 -20.74 38.75
N PHE A 333 -2.83 -21.53 39.74
CA PHE A 333 -2.09 -22.80 39.59
C PHE A 333 -0.59 -22.71 39.25
N ASN A 334 0.04 -21.55 39.48
CA ASN A 334 1.45 -21.29 39.17
C ASN A 334 1.77 -21.65 37.71
N ALA A 335 0.96 -21.16 36.76
CA ALA A 335 1.11 -21.46 35.34
C ALA A 335 2.46 -20.97 34.82
N LEU A 336 2.98 -19.86 35.36
CA LEU A 336 4.31 -19.33 35.06
C LEU A 336 5.46 -20.27 35.44
N ASP A 337 5.25 -21.21 36.36
CA ASP A 337 6.27 -22.19 36.74
C ASP A 337 6.30 -23.42 35.82
N LYS A 338 5.29 -23.57 34.97
CA LYS A 338 5.11 -24.73 34.08
C LYS A 338 5.27 -24.38 32.60
N LEU A 339 5.91 -23.24 32.29
CA LEU A 339 6.12 -22.79 30.92
C LEU A 339 6.84 -23.87 30.09
N LYS A 340 6.25 -24.21 28.94
CA LYS A 340 6.82 -25.15 27.98
C LYS A 340 6.98 -24.44 26.64
N THR A 341 8.16 -24.54 26.03
CA THR A 341 8.38 -24.03 24.68
C THR A 341 9.00 -25.10 23.80
N ASN A 342 8.29 -25.49 22.74
CA ASN A 342 8.84 -26.39 21.71
C ASN A 342 9.61 -25.61 20.61
N THR A 343 9.57 -24.28 20.64
CA THR A 343 10.21 -23.40 19.66
C THR A 343 11.59 -22.97 20.16
N LYS A 344 12.65 -23.39 19.46
CA LYS A 344 14.03 -22.98 19.77
C LYS A 344 14.36 -21.66 19.05
N VAL A 345 15.06 -20.76 19.73
CA VAL A 345 15.58 -19.51 19.16
C VAL A 345 16.56 -19.82 18.03
N LEU A 346 16.37 -19.19 16.88
CA LEU A 346 17.15 -19.40 15.65
C LEU A 346 18.42 -18.52 15.62
N ARG A 347 19.21 -18.50 16.69
CA ARG A 347 20.54 -17.87 16.63
C ARG A 347 21.55 -18.96 16.29
N SER A 348 22.13 -18.87 15.10
CA SER A 348 23.33 -19.63 14.72
C SER A 348 24.52 -18.69 14.67
N GLU A 349 25.72 -19.22 14.90
CA GLU A 349 26.99 -18.49 14.76
C GLU A 349 27.09 -17.80 13.39
N LEU A 350 26.60 -18.46 12.34
CA LEU A 350 26.51 -17.91 11.00
C LEU A 350 25.54 -16.71 10.88
N SER A 351 24.41 -16.73 11.61
CA SER A 351 23.48 -15.58 11.64
C SER A 351 24.11 -14.36 12.30
N GLU A 352 24.91 -14.56 13.35
CA GLU A 352 25.64 -13.50 14.03
C GLU A 352 26.74 -12.92 13.13
N GLN A 353 27.51 -13.77 12.45
CA GLN A 353 28.50 -13.34 11.46
C GLN A 353 27.88 -12.48 10.33
N ILE A 354 26.68 -12.83 9.87
CA ILE A 354 25.94 -12.03 8.87
C ILE A 354 25.52 -10.69 9.47
N CYS A 355 25.00 -10.66 10.70
CA CYS A 355 24.63 -9.42 11.37
C CYS A 355 25.84 -8.48 11.53
N GLU A 356 27.01 -9.02 11.91
CA GLU A 356 28.25 -8.25 12.03
C GLU A 356 28.71 -7.71 10.67
N ARG A 357 28.72 -8.56 9.63
CA ARG A 357 29.05 -8.13 8.26
C ARG A 357 28.12 -7.05 7.75
N PHE A 358 26.81 -7.20 7.98
CA PHE A 358 25.81 -6.19 7.63
C PHE A 358 26.07 -4.87 8.35
N ARG A 359 26.23 -4.91 9.68
CA ARG A 359 26.54 -3.72 10.48
C ARG A 359 27.81 -3.05 10.00
N LYS A 360 28.87 -3.81 9.71
CA LYS A 360 30.13 -3.26 9.18
C LYS A 360 29.96 -2.60 7.80
N LYS A 361 29.12 -3.17 6.93
CA LYS A 361 28.92 -2.68 5.56
C LYS A 361 28.01 -1.45 5.48
N TYR A 362 26.88 -1.46 6.20
CA TYR A 362 25.83 -0.43 6.05
C TYR A 362 25.65 0.47 7.28
N ILE A 363 26.02 0.02 8.49
CA ILE A 363 25.77 0.78 9.73
C ILE A 363 27.04 1.47 10.24
N MET A 364 28.23 0.86 10.07
CA MET A 364 29.50 1.36 10.62
C MET A 364 30.45 1.99 9.58
N LYS A 365 30.01 2.26 8.34
CA LYS A 365 30.84 3.06 7.42
C LYS A 365 30.75 4.54 7.82
N PRO A 366 31.88 5.23 8.10
CA PRO A 366 31.91 6.68 8.09
C PRO A 366 31.54 7.13 6.68
N GLN A 367 30.68 8.14 6.58
CA GLN A 367 30.34 8.78 5.32
C GLN A 367 31.61 9.28 4.62
N HIS A 368 32.07 8.61 3.57
CA HIS A 368 32.82 9.19 2.44
C HIS A 368 33.04 8.12 1.34
N PHE A 369 33.00 8.56 0.08
CA PHE A 369 33.30 7.87 -1.19
C PHE A 369 32.23 6.99 -1.86
N PHE A 370 31.51 7.59 -2.82
CA PHE A 370 31.43 7.03 -4.18
C PHE A 370 32.28 7.93 -5.10
N ALA A 371 33.46 7.45 -5.49
CA ALA A 371 34.27 8.06 -6.54
C ALA A 371 33.75 7.65 -7.92
N ASP A 372 33.62 8.66 -8.78
CA ASP A 372 33.44 8.57 -10.22
C ASP A 372 34.52 7.68 -10.85
N GLN A 373 34.10 6.64 -11.59
CA GLN A 373 34.98 5.91 -12.50
C GLN A 373 35.05 6.62 -13.85
N ARG A 374 35.72 7.77 -13.91
CA ARG A 374 36.38 8.24 -15.12
C ARG A 374 37.73 8.83 -14.74
N GLY A 375 38.77 8.05 -15.03
CA GLY A 375 40.13 8.33 -14.61
C GLY A 375 40.68 9.63 -15.16
N THR A 376 41.42 10.33 -14.32
CA THR A 376 42.75 10.87 -14.64
C THR A 376 43.53 10.99 -13.34
N ALA A 377 44.83 10.72 -13.44
CA ALA A 377 45.70 10.35 -12.34
C ALA A 377 46.22 11.54 -11.52
N THR A 378 46.53 11.26 -10.23
CA THR A 378 47.70 11.68 -9.42
C THR A 378 48.24 13.12 -9.53
N SER A 379 48.62 13.86 -8.48
CA SER A 379 49.02 13.53 -7.10
C SER A 379 49.27 14.82 -6.29
N ALA A 380 49.08 14.69 -4.96
CA ALA A 380 49.69 15.34 -3.79
C ALA A 380 50.71 16.50 -3.91
N LEU A 381 50.68 17.41 -2.92
CA LEU A 381 51.76 17.84 -1.99
C LEU A 381 51.18 18.88 -0.99
N VAL A 382 51.04 18.59 0.31
CA VAL A 382 51.91 18.95 1.47
C VAL A 382 52.07 20.46 1.73
N GLY A 383 51.70 20.88 2.96
CA GLY A 383 52.52 21.82 3.75
C GLY A 383 51.96 23.22 4.08
N ASP A 384 51.83 23.45 5.39
CA ASP A 384 52.12 24.70 6.11
C ASP A 384 51.04 25.75 6.45
N SER A 385 51.19 26.14 7.72
CA SER A 385 50.45 27.02 8.63
C SER A 385 50.57 28.52 8.34
N ILE A 386 49.48 29.28 8.50
CA ILE A 386 49.53 30.72 8.88
C ILE A 386 48.29 31.09 9.73
N GLU A 387 48.53 31.61 10.94
CA GLU A 387 47.60 32.45 11.72
C GLU A 387 47.62 33.90 11.19
N LYS A 388 46.45 34.54 11.08
CA LYS A 388 46.09 35.83 11.71
C LYS A 388 44.72 36.32 11.24
N GLY A 389 44.02 36.97 12.17
CA GLY A 389 42.57 37.14 12.13
C GLY A 389 42.03 38.32 11.32
N SER A 390 40.70 38.38 11.24
CA SER A 390 39.93 39.62 11.40
C SER A 390 38.44 39.29 11.55
N HIS A 391 37.80 40.09 12.40
CA HIS A 391 36.42 40.00 12.86
C HIS A 391 35.37 40.03 11.74
N TYR A 392 34.42 39.10 11.77
CA TYR A 392 33.01 39.35 11.41
C TYR A 392 32.12 38.48 12.29
N THR A 393 31.18 39.13 12.98
CA THR A 393 30.12 38.51 13.78
C THR A 393 28.93 38.19 12.88
N SER A 394 28.50 36.93 12.83
CA SER A 394 27.09 36.57 12.60
C SER A 394 26.86 35.12 13.03
N GLU A 395 25.74 34.94 13.72
CA GLU A 395 25.24 33.71 14.31
C GLU A 395 24.94 32.60 13.28
N ALA A 396 24.91 31.36 13.79
CA ALA A 396 24.36 30.14 13.20
C ALA A 396 25.14 29.46 12.06
N GLU A 397 26.21 28.74 12.42
CA GLU A 397 26.65 27.56 11.66
C GLU A 397 26.26 26.29 12.43
N THR A 398 25.18 25.62 11.99
CA THR A 398 24.96 24.21 12.27
C THR A 398 25.12 23.46 10.96
N VAL A 399 26.32 22.94 10.74
CA VAL A 399 26.63 21.98 9.67
C VAL A 399 25.91 20.67 10.00
N ALA A 400 24.78 20.41 9.35
CA ALA A 400 24.09 19.12 9.45
C ALA A 400 24.61 18.18 8.37
N THR A 401 25.46 17.25 8.80
CA THR A 401 25.82 16.03 8.09
C THR A 401 24.56 15.20 7.85
N VAL A 402 24.16 15.03 6.58
CA VAL A 402 22.96 14.25 6.20
C VAL A 402 23.28 12.76 6.35
N ILE A 403 22.87 12.17 7.47
CA ILE A 403 22.81 10.72 7.69
C ILE A 403 21.43 10.24 7.23
N TYR A 404 21.43 9.33 6.26
CA TYR A 404 20.25 8.63 5.75
C TYR A 404 19.73 7.64 6.80
N SER A 405 18.57 7.92 7.39
CA SER A 405 17.75 6.96 8.14
C SER A 405 16.29 7.26 7.89
N GLY A 406 15.52 6.23 7.50
CA GLY A 406 14.09 6.29 7.26
C GLY A 406 13.31 6.66 8.51
N GLN A 407 13.09 7.95 8.69
CA GLN A 407 11.89 8.47 9.34
C GLN A 407 10.92 8.82 8.22
N ALA A 408 9.63 8.53 8.42
CA ALA A 408 8.58 9.31 7.78
C ALA A 408 8.91 10.79 8.00
N TYR A 409 9.35 11.48 6.95
CA TYR A 409 9.38 12.92 6.98
C TYR A 409 7.92 13.35 7.16
N GLU A 410 7.58 13.90 8.33
CA GLU A 410 6.85 15.15 8.28
C GLU A 410 7.66 16.02 7.34
N LEU A 411 7.23 16.08 6.07
CA LEU A 411 7.79 17.00 5.11
C LEU A 411 7.52 18.36 5.72
N ASP A 412 8.52 18.88 6.41
CA ASP A 412 8.54 20.26 6.81
C ASP A 412 8.65 21.06 5.51
N TYR A 413 7.50 21.38 4.96
CA TYR A 413 7.34 22.29 3.84
C TYR A 413 7.76 23.72 4.23
N SER A 414 8.56 23.93 5.28
CA SER A 414 9.23 25.20 5.60
C SER A 414 10.46 25.48 4.73
N VAL A 415 11.06 24.44 4.13
CA VAL A 415 12.19 24.62 3.21
C VAL A 415 11.64 25.09 1.86
N LYS A 416 12.07 26.27 1.39
CA LYS A 416 11.93 26.65 -0.04
C LYS A 416 12.19 25.39 -0.86
N SER A 417 11.21 24.94 -1.66
CA SER A 417 11.29 23.63 -2.32
C SER A 417 12.71 23.40 -2.86
N SER A 418 13.31 22.24 -2.62
CA SER A 418 14.69 21.91 -3.06
C SER A 418 14.92 22.16 -4.55
N TRP A 419 13.85 22.31 -5.34
CA TRP A 419 13.81 22.74 -6.73
C TRP A 419 14.05 24.24 -6.93
N GLN A 420 13.50 25.13 -6.10
CA GLN A 420 13.78 26.56 -6.20
C GLN A 420 15.27 26.83 -6.00
N GLU A 421 15.90 26.18 -5.02
CA GLU A 421 17.35 26.30 -4.79
C GLU A 421 18.16 25.82 -5.99
N LYS A 422 17.72 24.73 -6.65
CA LYS A 422 18.38 24.16 -7.84
C LYS A 422 18.26 25.03 -9.08
N ASP A 423 17.12 25.71 -9.24
CA ASP A 423 16.76 26.39 -10.48
C ASP A 423 16.78 27.93 -10.34
N ILE A 424 17.14 28.49 -9.17
CA ILE A 424 17.04 29.94 -8.88
C ILE A 424 17.78 30.83 -9.90
N GLU A 425 18.89 30.35 -10.44
CA GLU A 425 19.65 31.05 -11.47
C GLU A 425 18.90 31.10 -12.81
N ILE A 426 18.08 30.09 -13.11
CA ILE A 426 17.33 29.95 -14.35
C ILE A 426 15.96 30.62 -14.24
N VAL A 427 15.26 30.42 -13.12
CA VAL A 427 13.90 30.90 -12.89
C VAL A 427 13.62 31.13 -11.40
N ASP A 428 12.95 32.23 -11.10
CA ASP A 428 12.26 32.39 -9.83
C ASP A 428 10.85 31.86 -9.95
N TYR A 429 10.50 30.81 -9.22
CA TYR A 429 9.14 30.32 -9.22
C TYR A 429 8.20 31.23 -8.43
N ASN A 430 8.73 32.20 -7.66
CA ASN A 430 7.96 33.12 -6.82
C ASN A 430 6.98 32.37 -5.91
N PHE A 431 7.49 31.34 -5.22
CA PHE A 431 6.68 30.53 -4.32
C PHE A 431 6.14 31.35 -3.15
N VAL A 432 4.85 31.17 -2.86
CA VAL A 432 4.15 31.70 -1.70
C VAL A 432 3.62 30.53 -0.87
N ALA A 433 3.60 30.64 0.46
CA ALA A 433 3.05 29.59 1.31
C ALA A 433 1.51 29.64 1.29
N ALA A 434 0.87 28.60 0.78
CA ALA A 434 -0.51 28.27 1.07
C ALA A 434 -0.56 27.58 2.44
N LEU A 435 -1.41 28.09 3.33
CA LEU A 435 -1.62 27.55 4.67
C LEU A 435 -2.89 26.70 4.68
N ASP A 436 -2.86 25.56 5.36
CA ASP A 436 -4.09 24.92 5.82
C ASP A 436 -4.64 25.73 7.01
N GLU A 437 -5.93 26.05 6.98
CA GLU A 437 -6.60 26.79 8.06
C GLU A 437 -6.87 25.90 9.29
N LEU A 438 -6.78 24.56 9.12
CA LEU A 438 -7.10 23.56 10.13
C LEU A 438 -5.89 22.72 10.59
N SER A 439 -4.75 22.83 9.92
CA SER A 439 -3.50 22.18 10.32
C SER A 439 -2.31 23.12 10.12
N ASP A 440 -1.25 22.99 10.92
CA ASP A 440 -0.02 23.80 10.76
C ASP A 440 0.76 23.50 9.46
N LYS A 441 0.17 22.75 8.53
CA LYS A 441 0.78 22.37 7.24
C LYS A 441 0.83 23.56 6.28
N LYS A 442 1.96 23.66 5.59
CA LYS A 442 2.24 24.68 4.57
C LYS A 442 2.48 23.98 3.23
N LEU A 443 2.10 24.60 2.11
CA LEU A 443 2.54 24.19 0.78
C LEU A 443 3.05 25.41 0.03
N TRP A 444 4.27 25.33 -0.48
CA TRP A 444 4.81 26.36 -1.37
C TRP A 444 4.18 26.22 -2.75
N VAL A 445 3.41 27.23 -3.16
CA VAL A 445 2.65 27.26 -4.41
C VAL A 445 3.02 28.49 -5.23
N ARG A 446 2.81 28.43 -6.54
CA ARG A 446 3.12 29.56 -7.42
C ARG A 446 1.86 30.39 -7.67
N GLY A 447 1.96 31.70 -7.41
CA GLY A 447 0.84 32.63 -7.55
C GLY A 447 -0.07 32.68 -6.31
N GLY A 448 -0.85 33.77 -6.21
CA GLY A 448 -1.78 34.08 -5.14
C GLY A 448 -1.15 34.75 -3.91
N GLU A 449 -1.56 35.98 -3.57
CA GLU A 449 -1.45 36.47 -2.19
C GLU A 449 -2.60 35.87 -1.36
N ALA A 450 -2.33 35.45 -0.11
CA ALA A 450 -3.35 34.89 0.80
C ALA A 450 -4.57 35.82 1.02
N THR A 451 -4.41 37.11 0.76
CA THR A 451 -5.44 38.17 0.82
C THR A 451 -6.40 38.20 -0.38
N LEU A 452 -6.10 37.52 -1.48
CA LEU A 452 -6.79 37.63 -2.78
C LEU A 452 -7.89 36.56 -3.04
N LEU A 453 -8.23 35.73 -2.05
CA LEU A 453 -9.26 34.67 -2.17
C LEU A 453 -10.71 35.18 -2.21
N LYS A 454 -10.95 36.51 -2.28
CA LYS A 454 -12.28 37.12 -2.19
C LYS A 454 -13.07 37.20 -3.51
N ASN A 455 -12.43 37.03 -4.67
CA ASN A 455 -13.08 37.20 -6.00
C ASN A 455 -13.35 35.89 -6.76
N GLY A 456 -13.12 34.75 -6.10
CA GLY A 456 -13.03 33.43 -6.73
C GLY A 456 -11.71 33.28 -7.49
N TYR A 457 -11.25 32.04 -7.65
CA TYR A 457 -10.00 31.68 -8.32
C TYR A 457 -10.17 30.35 -9.05
N PHE A 458 -9.25 29.98 -9.93
CA PHE A 458 -9.12 28.60 -10.41
C PHE A 458 -7.84 27.98 -9.88
N SER A 459 -7.79 26.65 -9.85
CA SER A 459 -6.60 25.92 -9.39
C SER A 459 -6.05 25.01 -10.48
N CYS A 460 -4.76 24.77 -10.46
CA CYS A 460 -4.10 23.75 -11.29
C CYS A 460 -3.29 22.81 -10.39
N ILE A 461 -3.52 21.51 -10.50
CA ILE A 461 -2.74 20.47 -9.80
C ILE A 461 -1.96 19.62 -10.81
N GLY A 462 -0.76 19.20 -10.44
CA GLY A 462 0.13 18.44 -11.33
C GLY A 462 1.59 18.45 -10.90
N GLN A 463 2.43 17.86 -11.76
CA GLN A 463 3.88 17.74 -11.61
C GLN A 463 4.64 19.01 -12.08
N GLU A 464 5.93 18.88 -12.40
CA GLU A 464 6.82 19.93 -12.92
C GLU A 464 6.26 20.70 -14.12
N TYR A 465 5.40 20.06 -14.91
CA TYR A 465 4.73 20.65 -16.07
C TYR A 465 3.66 21.67 -15.67
N THR A 466 3.03 21.48 -14.50
CA THR A 466 2.11 22.45 -13.92
C THR A 466 2.88 23.52 -13.16
N CYS A 467 3.89 23.14 -12.37
CA CYS A 467 4.78 24.09 -11.67
C CYS A 467 5.50 25.05 -12.65
N GLY A 468 5.81 24.57 -13.86
CA GLY A 468 6.50 25.35 -14.89
C GLY A 468 8.01 25.34 -14.77
N ARG A 469 8.61 24.16 -14.59
CA ARG A 469 10.07 24.03 -14.42
C ARG A 469 10.82 24.69 -15.59
N PHE A 470 11.77 25.57 -15.28
CA PHE A 470 12.52 26.41 -16.24
C PHE A 470 11.71 27.46 -17.02
N VAL A 471 10.48 27.76 -16.58
CA VAL A 471 9.59 28.70 -17.27
C VAL A 471 9.07 29.77 -16.30
N ASP A 472 9.35 31.02 -16.63
CA ASP A 472 8.94 32.20 -15.85
C ASP A 472 7.42 32.48 -15.89
N LYS A 473 6.73 32.07 -16.96
CA LYS A 473 5.28 32.25 -17.09
C LYS A 473 4.62 30.94 -17.54
N PRO A 474 4.29 30.05 -16.61
CA PRO A 474 3.67 28.79 -16.94
C PRO A 474 2.20 28.99 -17.30
N TYR A 475 1.57 27.94 -17.82
CA TYR A 475 0.19 28.01 -18.31
C TYR A 475 -0.81 28.48 -17.25
N PRO A 476 -0.67 28.17 -15.93
CA PRO A 476 -1.58 28.73 -14.92
C PRO A 476 -1.47 30.25 -14.83
N SER A 477 -0.27 30.81 -14.84
CA SER A 477 -0.04 32.27 -14.79
C SER A 477 -0.48 32.98 -16.09
N LEU A 478 -0.35 32.31 -17.24
CA LEU A 478 -0.87 32.83 -18.50
C LEU A 478 -2.40 32.83 -18.52
N LEU A 479 -3.03 31.76 -18.03
CA LEU A 479 -4.49 31.67 -17.91
C LEU A 479 -5.05 32.70 -16.93
N GLU A 480 -4.38 32.96 -15.80
CA GLU A 480 -4.74 34.03 -14.87
C GLU A 480 -4.88 35.37 -15.60
N LYS A 481 -3.88 35.72 -16.43
CA LYS A 481 -3.93 36.93 -17.26
C LYS A 481 -5.04 36.90 -18.31
N TYR A 482 -5.31 35.76 -18.94
CA TYR A 482 -6.33 35.66 -20.00
C TYR A 482 -7.76 35.62 -19.50
N LEU A 483 -7.97 35.11 -18.28
CA LEU A 483 -9.27 34.97 -17.65
C LEU A 483 -9.60 36.15 -16.72
N ASP A 484 -8.62 36.98 -16.39
CA ASP A 484 -8.74 38.10 -15.45
C ASP A 484 -9.29 37.66 -14.09
N ILE A 485 -8.80 36.52 -13.61
CA ILE A 485 -9.12 35.92 -12.31
C ILE A 485 -7.89 35.20 -11.76
N ASN A 486 -7.72 35.22 -10.44
CA ASN A 486 -6.56 34.62 -9.77
C ASN A 486 -6.43 33.12 -10.11
N GLY A 487 -5.21 32.70 -10.42
CA GLY A 487 -4.85 31.30 -10.66
C GLY A 487 -3.94 30.78 -9.56
N LEU A 488 -4.35 29.70 -8.89
CA LEU A 488 -3.48 28.99 -7.94
C LEU A 488 -2.77 27.84 -8.65
N ASN A 489 -1.45 27.97 -8.81
CA ASN A 489 -0.62 26.88 -9.30
C ASN A 489 -0.17 26.02 -8.12
N LEU A 490 -0.95 24.98 -7.85
CA LEU A 490 -0.70 23.96 -6.82
C LEU A 490 0.15 22.81 -7.39
N GLY A 491 1.01 23.10 -8.37
CA GLY A 491 1.92 22.13 -8.96
C GLY A 491 3.05 21.75 -8.01
N VAL A 492 3.24 20.45 -7.79
CA VAL A 492 4.27 19.91 -6.91
C VAL A 492 5.26 19.11 -7.77
N CYS A 493 6.49 19.59 -7.88
CA CYS A 493 7.51 18.93 -8.69
C CYS A 493 7.76 17.49 -8.21
N GLY A 494 7.67 16.52 -9.12
CA GLY A 494 7.88 15.09 -8.86
C GLY A 494 6.74 14.34 -8.15
N SER A 495 5.62 14.99 -7.82
CA SER A 495 4.48 14.34 -7.17
C SER A 495 3.74 13.37 -8.09
N GLY A 496 3.37 12.16 -7.64
CA GLY A 496 2.45 11.28 -8.38
C GLY A 496 0.98 11.69 -8.28
N VAL A 497 0.08 10.95 -8.95
CA VAL A 497 -1.37 11.12 -8.77
C VAL A 497 -1.77 10.74 -7.34
N GLU A 498 -1.10 9.76 -6.76
CA GLU A 498 -1.33 9.26 -5.40
C GLU A 498 -1.05 10.33 -4.34
N PHE A 499 -0.06 11.20 -4.56
CA PHE A 499 0.24 12.32 -3.66
C PHE A 499 -1.00 13.19 -3.42
N PHE A 500 -1.77 13.49 -4.48
CA PHE A 500 -2.99 14.28 -4.38
C PHE A 500 -4.20 13.47 -3.93
N ALA A 501 -4.22 12.15 -4.17
CA ALA A 501 -5.31 11.27 -3.77
C ALA A 501 -5.25 10.83 -2.29
N GLU A 502 -4.05 10.88 -1.70
CA GLU A 502 -3.77 10.45 -0.33
C GLU A 502 -4.55 11.27 0.70
N PRO A 503 -5.22 10.63 1.69
CA PRO A 503 -6.01 11.33 2.70
C PRO A 503 -5.26 12.46 3.42
N GLY A 504 -3.98 12.27 3.72
CA GLY A 504 -3.14 13.26 4.43
C GLY A 504 -2.89 14.56 3.66
N ASN A 505 -3.09 14.55 2.34
CA ASN A 505 -2.88 15.69 1.43
C ASN A 505 -4.19 16.21 0.80
N ARG A 506 -5.35 15.67 1.18
CA ARG A 506 -6.66 16.09 0.65
C ARG A 506 -7.00 17.55 0.91
N TRP A 507 -6.37 18.18 1.89
CA TRP A 507 -6.47 19.61 2.14
C TRP A 507 -6.09 20.46 0.91
N ILE A 508 -5.21 19.97 0.02
CA ILE A 508 -4.90 20.60 -1.28
C ILE A 508 -6.13 20.58 -2.20
N LEU A 509 -6.89 19.48 -2.19
CA LEU A 509 -8.14 19.37 -2.94
C LEU A 509 -9.26 20.21 -2.29
N ASP A 510 -9.22 20.43 -0.98
CA ASP A 510 -10.13 21.36 -0.29
C ASP A 510 -9.87 22.81 -0.75
N ILE A 511 -8.60 23.19 -0.95
CA ILE A 511 -8.26 24.46 -1.62
C ILE A 511 -8.83 24.49 -3.03
N CYS A 512 -8.74 23.40 -3.81
CA CYS A 512 -9.35 23.36 -5.15
C CYS A 512 -10.88 23.53 -5.10
N ASN A 513 -11.53 22.91 -4.11
CA ASN A 513 -12.99 22.94 -3.94
C ASN A 513 -13.55 24.31 -3.54
N LYS A 514 -12.71 25.19 -2.98
CA LYS A 514 -13.03 26.60 -2.71
C LYS A 514 -12.92 27.48 -3.98
N GLY A 515 -12.33 26.97 -5.07
CA GLY A 515 -12.20 27.65 -6.35
C GLY A 515 -13.41 27.46 -7.29
N ARG A 516 -13.36 28.04 -8.49
CA ARG A 516 -14.41 27.92 -9.51
C ARG A 516 -14.29 26.67 -10.35
N PHE A 517 -13.07 26.25 -10.66
CA PHE A 517 -12.77 25.01 -11.37
C PHE A 517 -11.31 24.61 -11.12
N VAL A 518 -10.98 23.38 -11.49
CA VAL A 518 -9.63 22.83 -11.36
C VAL A 518 -9.14 22.21 -12.67
N ILE A 519 -7.88 22.45 -13.00
CA ILE A 519 -7.18 21.76 -14.09
C ILE A 519 -6.28 20.70 -13.46
N VAL A 520 -6.47 19.45 -13.86
CA VAL A 520 -5.72 18.29 -13.38
C VAL A 520 -4.85 17.77 -14.50
N LEU A 521 -3.54 17.86 -14.33
CA LEU A 521 -2.56 17.34 -15.29
C LEU A 521 -2.59 15.79 -15.31
N VAL A 522 -2.47 15.19 -16.49
CA VAL A 522 -2.08 13.79 -16.65
C VAL A 522 -0.57 13.67 -16.34
N MET A 523 -0.28 13.28 -15.11
CA MET A 523 1.06 13.12 -14.51
C MET A 523 1.78 11.86 -14.99
N SER A 524 3.09 11.77 -14.76
CA SER A 524 3.90 10.59 -15.09
C SER A 524 3.46 9.34 -14.32
N GLY A 525 3.39 8.20 -15.00
CA GLY A 525 3.20 6.88 -14.38
C GLY A 525 4.44 6.38 -13.63
N LEU A 526 5.63 6.96 -13.88
CA LEU A 526 6.83 6.66 -13.08
C LEU A 526 6.71 7.12 -11.62
N SER A 527 5.85 8.11 -11.37
CA SER A 527 5.56 8.59 -10.02
C SER A 527 4.43 7.82 -9.34
N ALA A 528 3.81 6.85 -10.03
CA ALA A 528 2.82 5.99 -9.42
C ALA A 528 3.49 4.84 -8.66
N GLY A 529 3.00 4.60 -7.44
CA GLY A 529 3.63 3.68 -6.50
C GLY A 529 3.49 2.23 -6.96
N THR A 530 4.55 1.43 -6.88
CA THR A 530 4.47 -0.03 -7.11
C THR A 530 5.09 -0.81 -5.97
N SER A 531 4.36 -1.82 -5.52
CA SER A 531 4.77 -2.69 -4.41
C SER A 531 6.04 -3.50 -4.70
N ARG A 532 6.40 -3.68 -5.98
CA ARG A 532 7.60 -4.42 -6.42
C ARG A 532 8.85 -3.55 -6.57
N LEU A 533 8.72 -2.23 -6.65
CA LEU A 533 9.87 -1.31 -6.67
C LEU A 533 10.18 -0.74 -5.28
N GLY A 534 9.52 -1.23 -4.23
CA GLY A 534 9.73 -0.78 -2.85
C GLY A 534 9.16 0.61 -2.57
N ASN A 535 8.22 1.08 -3.40
CA ASN A 535 7.61 2.39 -3.26
C ASN A 535 6.08 2.29 -3.33
N ASP A 536 5.44 2.10 -2.17
CA ASP A 536 3.98 2.00 -2.08
C ASP A 536 3.27 3.37 -2.05
N TYR A 537 4.02 4.46 -1.89
CA TYR A 537 3.53 5.83 -1.79
C TYR A 537 4.25 6.71 -2.82
N GLY A 538 3.67 6.92 -4.01
CA GLY A 538 4.32 7.61 -5.13
C GLY A 538 5.37 8.68 -4.75
N VAL A 539 6.66 8.40 -5.02
CA VAL A 539 7.79 9.32 -4.79
C VAL A 539 8.36 9.79 -6.14
N PHE A 540 9.04 10.94 -6.12
CA PHE A 540 9.70 11.65 -7.22
C PHE A 540 10.09 10.80 -8.46
N ALA A 541 9.61 11.21 -9.64
CA ALA A 541 9.75 10.52 -10.93
C ALA A 541 11.19 10.12 -11.34
N HIS A 542 12.22 10.80 -10.80
CA HIS A 542 13.62 10.62 -11.21
C HIS A 542 14.22 9.29 -10.74
N GLU A 543 13.81 8.75 -9.59
CA GLU A 543 14.38 7.51 -9.05
C GLU A 543 13.75 6.27 -9.71
N SER A 544 12.46 6.34 -10.06
CA SER A 544 11.71 5.24 -10.67
C SER A 544 12.13 4.90 -12.10
N GLN A 545 12.64 5.87 -12.87
CA GLN A 545 12.92 5.67 -14.30
C GLN A 545 13.99 4.60 -14.54
N ASP A 546 15.11 4.67 -13.81
CA ASP A 546 16.22 3.72 -13.94
C ASP A 546 15.82 2.33 -13.43
N LEU A 547 15.01 2.27 -12.37
CA LEU A 547 14.44 1.03 -11.83
C LEU A 547 13.55 0.31 -12.85
N TYR A 548 12.61 1.00 -13.49
CA TYR A 548 11.76 0.40 -14.53
C TYR A 548 12.57 -0.04 -15.74
N ALA A 549 13.55 0.76 -16.18
CA ALA A 549 14.42 0.41 -17.30
C ALA A 549 15.29 -0.82 -16.98
N GLU A 550 15.83 -0.91 -15.77
CA GLU A 550 16.60 -2.07 -15.31
C GLU A 550 15.71 -3.32 -15.17
N LEU A 551 14.53 -3.18 -14.55
CA LEU A 551 13.56 -4.27 -14.40
C LEU A 551 13.10 -4.81 -15.75
N TYR A 552 12.82 -3.93 -16.72
CA TYR A 552 12.48 -4.35 -18.07
C TYR A 552 13.61 -5.15 -18.74
N ARG A 553 14.87 -4.73 -18.57
CA ARG A 553 16.04 -5.42 -19.14
C ARG A 553 16.28 -6.77 -18.48
N LYS A 554 16.13 -6.86 -17.15
CA LYS A 554 16.47 -8.06 -16.36
C LYS A 554 15.33 -9.08 -16.28
N ASN A 555 14.08 -8.64 -16.18
CA ASN A 555 12.92 -9.51 -15.99
C ASN A 555 11.64 -8.88 -16.55
N LYS A 556 11.34 -9.15 -17.82
CA LYS A 556 10.16 -8.61 -18.52
C LYS A 556 8.84 -8.99 -17.85
N ALA A 557 8.70 -10.23 -17.36
CA ALA A 557 7.46 -10.64 -16.69
C ALA A 557 7.22 -9.83 -15.41
N ALA A 558 8.26 -9.66 -14.59
CA ALA A 558 8.17 -8.83 -13.38
C ALA A 558 7.93 -7.35 -13.69
N PHE A 559 8.47 -6.85 -14.80
CA PHE A 559 8.14 -5.52 -15.31
C PHE A 559 6.64 -5.42 -15.63
N TYR A 560 6.08 -6.34 -16.42
CA TYR A 560 4.68 -6.25 -16.85
C TYR A 560 3.72 -6.37 -15.66
N ASP A 561 4.01 -7.22 -14.68
CA ASP A 561 3.25 -7.30 -13.44
C ASP A 561 3.27 -5.95 -12.68
N SER A 562 4.44 -5.33 -12.56
CA SER A 562 4.60 -4.03 -11.88
C SER A 562 3.92 -2.90 -12.63
N TYR A 563 3.98 -2.93 -13.96
CA TYR A 563 3.28 -2.00 -14.84
C TYR A 563 1.76 -2.14 -14.70
N VAL A 564 1.20 -3.35 -14.70
CA VAL A 564 -0.24 -3.55 -14.51
C VAL A 564 -0.69 -3.04 -13.13
N ASN A 565 0.08 -3.32 -12.07
CA ASN A 565 -0.24 -2.80 -10.73
C ASN A 565 -0.18 -1.26 -10.67
N MET A 566 0.81 -0.65 -11.33
CA MET A 566 0.91 0.79 -11.49
C MET A 566 -0.33 1.35 -12.19
N VAL A 567 -0.76 0.75 -13.31
CA VAL A 567 -1.93 1.21 -14.09
C VAL A 567 -3.20 1.20 -13.24
N GLU A 568 -3.42 0.16 -12.44
CA GLU A 568 -4.59 0.08 -11.55
C GLU A 568 -4.56 1.21 -10.50
N LYS A 569 -3.45 1.36 -9.77
CA LYS A 569 -3.27 2.42 -8.76
C LYS A 569 -3.39 3.83 -9.36
N TYR A 570 -2.80 4.02 -10.54
CA TYR A 570 -2.83 5.30 -11.25
C TYR A 570 -4.27 5.70 -11.59
N ILE A 571 -5.05 4.79 -12.17
CA ILE A 571 -6.46 5.05 -12.53
C ILE A 571 -7.29 5.30 -11.27
N ASP A 572 -7.13 4.48 -10.23
CA ASP A 572 -7.83 4.67 -8.95
C ASP A 572 -7.50 6.03 -8.32
N GLY A 573 -6.26 6.49 -8.42
CA GLY A 573 -5.83 7.81 -7.99
C GLY A 573 -6.62 8.93 -8.66
N TYR A 574 -6.73 8.93 -10.00
CA TYR A 574 -7.51 9.95 -10.71
C TYR A 574 -9.01 9.85 -10.41
N ILE A 575 -9.54 8.64 -10.26
CA ILE A 575 -10.95 8.43 -9.89
C ILE A 575 -11.19 8.99 -8.48
N ASN A 576 -10.29 8.77 -7.54
CA ASN A 576 -10.41 9.29 -6.18
C ASN A 576 -10.32 10.81 -6.12
N ILE A 577 -9.36 11.42 -6.82
CA ILE A 577 -9.27 12.88 -6.97
C ILE A 577 -10.57 13.43 -7.57
N SER A 578 -11.04 12.87 -8.68
CA SER A 578 -12.26 13.34 -9.34
C SER A 578 -13.51 13.19 -8.47
N ARG A 579 -13.63 12.13 -7.66
CA ARG A 579 -14.75 11.95 -6.71
C ARG A 579 -14.70 12.96 -5.57
N TYR A 580 -13.51 13.33 -5.12
CA TYR A 580 -13.33 14.29 -4.04
C TYR A 580 -13.57 15.75 -4.49
N LEU A 581 -13.19 16.07 -5.72
CA LEU A 581 -13.40 17.39 -6.32
C LEU A 581 -14.90 17.63 -6.62
N LYS A 582 -15.45 18.66 -5.98
CA LYS A 582 -16.85 19.10 -6.10
C LYS A 582 -17.04 20.17 -7.17
N VAL A 583 -15.95 20.82 -7.60
CA VAL A 583 -15.94 21.85 -8.64
C VAL A 583 -15.75 21.22 -10.04
N PRO A 584 -16.14 21.94 -11.12
CA PRO A 584 -15.82 21.53 -12.49
C PRO A 584 -14.34 21.27 -12.68
N LYS A 585 -14.00 20.23 -13.46
CA LYS A 585 -12.65 19.72 -13.60
C LYS A 585 -12.26 19.41 -15.04
N ILE A 586 -11.09 19.89 -15.43
CA ILE A 586 -10.49 19.67 -16.75
C ILE A 586 -9.31 18.71 -16.59
N LEU A 587 -9.33 17.59 -17.30
CA LEU A 587 -8.17 16.71 -17.43
C LEU A 587 -7.28 17.20 -18.56
N LEU A 588 -6.02 17.50 -18.26
CA LEU A 588 -5.06 18.06 -19.22
C LEU A 588 -3.96 17.05 -19.55
N TRP A 589 -3.90 16.59 -20.80
CA TRP A 589 -2.70 15.98 -21.36
C TRP A 589 -1.78 17.08 -21.89
N PHE A 590 -0.61 17.25 -21.30
CA PHE A 590 0.36 18.26 -21.71
C PHE A 590 1.73 17.61 -21.97
N SER A 591 2.04 17.38 -23.25
CA SER A 591 3.25 16.68 -23.67
C SER A 591 3.79 17.20 -25.00
N GLY A 592 5.06 16.87 -25.28
CA GLY A 592 5.69 17.04 -26.58
C GLY A 592 5.21 16.07 -27.66
N LYS A 593 4.33 15.12 -27.32
CA LYS A 593 3.74 14.12 -28.22
C LYS A 593 2.24 13.94 -27.93
N SER A 594 1.45 13.64 -28.96
CA SER A 594 0.04 13.29 -28.80
C SER A 594 -0.12 11.97 -28.05
N CYS A 595 -1.16 11.86 -27.23
CA CYS A 595 -1.53 10.65 -26.52
C CYS A 595 -1.72 9.46 -27.48
N ARG A 596 -2.27 9.71 -28.68
CA ARG A 596 -2.48 8.69 -29.72
C ARG A 596 -1.19 8.18 -30.37
N SER A 597 -0.14 9.01 -30.35
CA SER A 597 1.16 8.65 -30.93
C SER A 597 2.05 7.86 -29.98
N MET A 598 1.62 7.67 -28.72
CA MET A 598 2.27 6.79 -27.76
C MET A 598 1.86 5.34 -28.10
N SER A 599 2.77 4.53 -28.64
CA SER A 599 2.44 3.13 -28.93
C SER A 599 2.17 2.35 -27.63
N GLY A 600 1.28 1.36 -27.68
CA GLY A 600 1.03 0.45 -26.55
C GLY A 600 2.21 -0.49 -26.22
N SER A 601 3.38 -0.28 -26.83
CA SER A 601 4.58 -1.01 -26.44
C SER A 601 5.20 -0.33 -25.22
N VAL A 602 5.23 -1.08 -24.12
CA VAL A 602 5.85 -0.74 -22.84
C VAL A 602 7.29 -0.16 -22.98
N LEU A 603 8.00 -0.53 -24.03
CA LEU A 603 9.36 -0.06 -24.35
C LEU A 603 9.44 1.41 -24.73
N GLU A 604 8.41 1.95 -25.36
CA GLU A 604 8.39 3.35 -25.81
C GLU A 604 7.84 4.30 -24.73
N GLY A 605 7.03 3.78 -23.79
CA GLY A 605 6.50 4.53 -22.64
C GLY A 605 7.58 5.08 -21.70
N ALA A 606 8.81 4.58 -21.77
CA ALA A 606 9.95 5.12 -21.01
C ALA A 606 10.65 6.33 -21.68
N ALA A 607 10.26 6.71 -22.91
CA ALA A 607 10.97 7.72 -23.71
C ALA A 607 10.14 8.99 -24.03
N GLY A 608 8.99 9.19 -23.40
CA GLY A 608 8.17 10.39 -23.57
C GLY A 608 7.20 10.62 -22.41
N PHE A 609 7.10 11.87 -21.94
CA PHE A 609 6.16 12.28 -20.90
C PHE A 609 4.71 12.29 -21.42
N PRO A 610 3.68 12.04 -20.58
CA PRO A 610 3.80 11.38 -19.28
C PRO A 610 4.29 9.94 -19.48
N GLU A 611 5.38 9.59 -18.79
CA GLU A 611 6.04 8.30 -18.95
C GLU A 611 5.11 7.17 -18.46
N LEU A 612 5.15 6.03 -19.14
CA LEU A 612 4.32 4.83 -18.89
C LEU A 612 2.81 5.02 -19.05
N ILE A 613 2.33 6.15 -19.59
CA ILE A 613 0.90 6.41 -19.79
C ILE A 613 0.54 6.35 -21.27
N HIS A 614 -0.52 5.61 -21.58
CA HIS A 614 -1.01 5.35 -22.94
C HIS A 614 -2.48 5.71 -23.09
N GLN A 615 -2.96 5.75 -24.33
CA GLN A 615 -4.32 6.19 -24.65
C GLN A 615 -5.40 5.38 -23.91
N ASP A 616 -5.26 4.07 -23.80
CA ASP A 616 -6.20 3.18 -23.10
C ASP A 616 -6.37 3.55 -21.62
N ILE A 617 -5.28 3.94 -20.95
CA ILE A 617 -5.31 4.41 -19.55
C ILE A 617 -6.09 5.73 -19.49
N VAL A 618 -5.79 6.67 -20.39
CA VAL A 618 -6.45 7.98 -20.40
C VAL A 618 -7.94 7.83 -20.72
N GLU A 619 -8.35 6.97 -21.67
CA GLU A 619 -9.76 6.70 -21.97
C GLU A 619 -10.54 6.16 -20.76
N ARG A 620 -9.87 5.48 -19.82
CA ARG A 620 -10.49 5.02 -18.56
C ARG A 620 -10.65 6.14 -17.52
N ILE A 621 -9.87 7.22 -17.64
CA ILE A 621 -9.88 8.35 -16.69
C ILE A 621 -10.80 9.48 -17.18
N LYS A 622 -10.79 9.78 -18.49
CA LYS A 622 -11.58 10.87 -19.10
C LYS A 622 -13.04 10.94 -18.65
N PRO A 623 -13.80 9.83 -18.51
CA PRO A 623 -15.22 9.89 -18.15
C PRO A 623 -15.52 10.53 -16.79
N PHE A 624 -14.50 10.67 -15.92
CA PHE A 624 -14.65 11.26 -14.59
C PHE A 624 -14.37 12.77 -14.55
N TYR A 625 -14.04 13.37 -15.70
CA TYR A 625 -13.72 14.80 -15.84
C TYR A 625 -14.66 15.45 -16.85
N ASP A 626 -14.97 16.73 -16.65
CA ASP A 626 -15.96 17.45 -17.47
C ASP A 626 -15.41 17.74 -18.88
N TYR A 627 -14.11 18.02 -18.97
CA TYR A 627 -13.40 18.15 -20.24
C TYR A 627 -12.07 17.41 -20.22
N TYR A 628 -11.68 16.87 -21.38
CA TYR A 628 -10.33 16.41 -21.66
C TYR A 628 -9.70 17.30 -22.73
N VAL A 629 -8.55 17.88 -22.43
CA VAL A 629 -7.79 18.76 -23.33
C VAL A 629 -6.41 18.17 -23.58
N GLU A 630 -6.03 18.04 -24.85
CA GLU A 630 -4.78 17.41 -25.26
C GLU A 630 -3.88 18.38 -26.03
N TYR A 631 -2.66 18.54 -25.53
CA TYR A 631 -1.56 19.22 -26.21
C TYR A 631 -0.39 18.26 -26.40
N GLY A 632 0.06 18.09 -27.65
CA GLY A 632 0.96 17.02 -28.05
C GLY A 632 2.11 17.42 -28.98
N THR A 633 2.57 18.68 -28.93
CA THR A 633 3.67 19.20 -29.76
C THR A 633 4.76 19.82 -28.87
N LYS A 634 5.98 19.97 -29.40
CA LYS A 634 7.16 20.44 -28.62
C LYS A 634 7.89 21.65 -29.23
N PRO A 635 7.20 22.75 -29.58
CA PRO A 635 7.88 23.96 -30.00
C PRO A 635 8.86 24.43 -28.92
N GLY A 636 9.97 25.06 -29.32
CA GLY A 636 10.94 25.61 -28.37
C GLY A 636 11.84 24.59 -27.65
N LEU A 637 11.64 23.28 -27.84
CA LEU A 637 12.57 22.26 -27.35
C LEU A 637 13.55 21.78 -28.45
N PRO A 638 14.86 21.62 -28.15
CA PRO A 638 15.51 21.86 -26.84
C PRO A 638 15.63 23.36 -26.52
N GLN A 639 15.23 23.75 -25.30
CA GLN A 639 15.27 25.12 -24.81
C GLN A 639 16.65 25.40 -24.20
N ARG A 640 17.36 26.41 -24.69
CA ARG A 640 18.63 26.85 -24.08
C ARG A 640 18.36 27.50 -22.72
N LEU A 641 19.07 27.08 -21.68
CA LEU A 641 18.92 27.66 -20.34
C LEU A 641 19.77 28.94 -20.22
N THR A 642 19.16 29.99 -19.69
CA THR A 642 19.78 31.30 -19.50
C THR A 642 19.60 31.75 -18.06
N ASN A 643 20.61 32.41 -17.52
CA ASN A 643 20.52 32.98 -16.20
C ASN A 643 19.51 34.14 -16.22
N LYS A 644 18.52 34.11 -15.32
CA LYS A 644 17.41 35.09 -15.30
C LYS A 644 17.87 36.53 -15.08
N THR A 645 19.01 36.72 -14.41
CA THR A 645 19.55 38.04 -14.06
C THR A 645 20.45 38.59 -15.16
N THR A 646 21.34 37.75 -15.72
CA THR A 646 22.35 38.20 -16.71
C THR A 646 21.92 37.98 -18.15
N GLY A 647 20.92 37.14 -18.40
CA GLY A 647 20.51 36.71 -19.75
C GLY A 647 21.54 35.80 -20.44
N LEU A 648 22.67 35.51 -19.80
CA LEU A 648 23.74 34.70 -20.37
C LEU A 648 23.40 33.20 -20.25
N PRO A 649 23.94 32.36 -21.14
CA PRO A 649 23.76 30.91 -21.05
C PRO A 649 24.26 30.36 -19.71
N CYS A 650 23.47 29.51 -19.07
CA CYS A 650 23.85 28.83 -17.83
C CYS A 650 23.56 27.33 -17.93
N ALA A 651 23.98 26.58 -16.91
CA ALA A 651 23.63 25.17 -16.78
C ALA A 651 22.75 25.00 -15.54
N ASN A 652 21.88 23.99 -15.56
CA ASN A 652 21.22 23.56 -14.33
C ASN A 652 22.24 22.86 -13.39
N ARG A 653 21.81 22.48 -12.19
CA ARG A 653 22.66 21.78 -11.20
C ARG A 653 23.30 20.49 -11.73
N ASP A 654 22.68 19.84 -12.71
CA ASP A 654 23.18 18.61 -13.34
C ASP A 654 24.18 18.89 -14.48
N GLY A 655 24.55 20.16 -14.70
CA GLY A 655 25.47 20.59 -15.75
C GLY A 655 24.84 20.69 -17.15
N LEU A 656 23.52 20.52 -17.28
CA LEU A 656 22.81 20.58 -18.56
C LEU A 656 22.53 22.03 -18.95
N LYS A 657 22.97 22.41 -20.15
CA LYS A 657 22.77 23.75 -20.74
C LYS A 657 21.47 23.89 -21.53
N TYR A 658 20.77 22.79 -21.75
CA TYR A 658 19.55 22.72 -22.54
C TYR A 658 18.49 21.90 -21.80
N ASN A 659 17.29 22.45 -21.69
CA ASN A 659 16.11 21.69 -21.32
C ASN A 659 15.59 20.94 -22.55
N THR A 660 15.58 19.61 -22.46
CA THR A 660 15.05 18.71 -23.49
C THR A 660 13.80 17.96 -23.04
N LYS A 661 13.43 18.07 -21.76
CA LYS A 661 12.42 17.25 -21.08
C LYS A 661 11.15 18.06 -20.80
N TYR A 662 11.27 19.14 -20.04
CA TYR A 662 10.14 19.91 -19.52
C TYR A 662 9.57 20.88 -20.57
N PRO A 663 8.28 21.27 -20.52
CA PRO A 663 7.69 22.15 -21.52
C PRO A 663 8.41 23.49 -21.63
N SER A 664 8.63 23.92 -22.87
CA SER A 664 9.18 25.24 -23.16
C SER A 664 8.17 26.36 -22.88
N PRO A 665 8.61 27.63 -22.83
CA PRO A 665 7.70 28.78 -22.81
C PRO A 665 6.68 28.77 -23.95
N GLU A 666 7.08 28.36 -25.17
CA GLU A 666 6.19 28.26 -26.33
C GLU A 666 5.11 27.19 -26.15
N MET A 667 5.46 26.06 -25.52
CA MET A 667 4.49 25.02 -25.18
C MET A 667 3.47 25.53 -24.14
N HIS A 668 3.94 26.25 -23.11
CA HIS A 668 3.06 26.85 -22.09
C HIS A 668 2.12 27.91 -22.68
N GLN A 669 2.60 28.73 -23.60
CA GLN A 669 1.78 29.68 -24.35
C GLN A 669 0.69 28.95 -25.13
N ALA A 670 1.07 27.97 -25.96
CA ALA A 670 0.12 27.27 -26.82
C ALA A 670 -0.92 26.45 -26.03
N VAL A 671 -0.54 25.81 -24.92
CA VAL A 671 -1.50 25.07 -24.08
C VAL A 671 -2.45 26.01 -23.35
N SER A 672 -2.00 27.20 -22.95
CA SER A 672 -2.87 28.20 -22.31
C SER A 672 -3.93 28.75 -23.29
N GLU A 673 -3.56 28.98 -24.55
CA GLU A 673 -4.50 29.36 -25.62
C GLU A 673 -5.51 28.23 -25.91
N LEU A 674 -5.03 26.97 -25.91
CA LEU A 674 -5.88 25.80 -26.11
C LEU A 674 -6.89 25.59 -24.97
N LEU A 675 -6.48 25.83 -23.72
CA LEU A 675 -7.32 25.70 -22.53
C LEU A 675 -8.35 26.81 -22.40
N LEU A 676 -8.07 28.01 -22.94
CA LEU A 676 -8.85 29.22 -22.70
C LEU A 676 -10.35 29.07 -23.01
N PRO A 677 -10.80 28.47 -24.13
CA PRO A 677 -12.24 28.30 -24.40
C PRO A 677 -12.94 27.40 -23.38
N TYR A 678 -12.28 26.37 -22.85
CA TYR A 678 -12.83 25.47 -21.85
C TYR A 678 -12.93 26.15 -20.49
N CYS A 679 -11.87 26.86 -20.10
CA CYS A 679 -11.86 27.65 -18.86
C CYS A 679 -12.95 28.71 -18.86
N LYS A 680 -13.15 29.42 -19.98
CA LYS A 680 -14.25 30.40 -20.12
C LYS A 680 -15.64 29.78 -19.95
N ARG A 681 -15.86 28.54 -20.42
CA ARG A 681 -17.13 27.83 -20.19
C ARG A 681 -17.32 27.50 -18.71
N MET A 682 -16.28 26.98 -18.05
CA MET A 682 -16.32 26.70 -16.60
C MET A 682 -16.56 27.95 -15.74
N MET A 683 -16.12 29.12 -16.21
CA MET A 683 -16.39 30.40 -15.56
C MET A 683 -17.85 30.87 -15.68
N SER A 684 -18.56 30.43 -16.73
CA SER A 684 -19.91 30.89 -17.08
C SER A 684 -21.04 30.06 -16.45
N THR A 685 -20.74 28.88 -15.91
CA THR A 685 -21.68 28.12 -15.09
C THR A 685 -21.84 28.83 -13.74
N GLU A 686 -22.88 29.65 -13.59
CA GLU A 686 -23.25 30.24 -12.30
C GLU A 686 -23.39 29.15 -11.24
N SER A 687 -22.96 29.45 -10.02
CA SER A 687 -23.16 28.64 -8.82
C SER A 687 -24.65 28.33 -8.67
N HIS A 688 -25.08 27.17 -9.16
CA HIS A 688 -26.35 26.60 -8.78
C HIS A 688 -26.23 26.17 -7.32
N ASP A 689 -26.78 27.00 -6.45
CA ASP A 689 -27.18 26.67 -5.07
C ASP A 689 -28.35 25.66 -5.03
N GLY A 690 -28.52 24.89 -6.11
CA GLY A 690 -29.32 23.70 -6.17
C GLY A 690 -28.37 22.59 -6.55
N GLY A 691 -28.10 21.68 -5.62
CA GLY A 691 -27.48 20.41 -5.96
C GLY A 691 -28.20 19.87 -7.18
N ILE A 692 -27.47 19.73 -8.29
CA ILE A 692 -27.93 18.89 -9.39
C ILE A 692 -28.21 17.56 -8.70
N GLN A 693 -29.49 17.24 -8.58
CA GLN A 693 -29.94 15.93 -8.17
C GLN A 693 -29.48 15.02 -9.30
N ARG A 694 -28.22 14.60 -9.21
CA ARG A 694 -27.60 13.70 -10.16
C ARG A 694 -28.40 12.43 -10.01
N ASP A 695 -29.19 12.13 -11.03
CA ASP A 695 -29.94 10.90 -11.07
C ASP A 695 -28.94 9.76 -11.24
N PHE A 696 -28.55 9.16 -10.11
CA PHE A 696 -27.71 7.97 -10.08
C PHE A 696 -28.51 6.70 -10.45
N SER A 697 -29.76 6.81 -10.91
CA SER A 697 -30.55 5.67 -11.40
C SER A 697 -29.90 4.96 -12.59
N VAL A 698 -29.07 5.66 -13.37
CA VAL A 698 -28.32 5.06 -14.50
C VAL A 698 -27.09 4.25 -14.02
N TYR A 699 -26.65 4.41 -12.77
CA TYR A 699 -25.50 3.68 -12.21
C TYR A 699 -25.91 2.49 -11.32
N LYS A 700 -27.18 2.07 -11.39
CA LYS A 700 -27.71 0.93 -10.62
C LYS A 700 -27.69 -0.41 -11.37
N LYS A 701 -26.97 -0.51 -12.49
CA LYS A 701 -26.72 -1.78 -13.18
C LYS A 701 -25.30 -1.87 -13.70
N LEU A 702 -24.40 -2.29 -12.82
CA LEU A 702 -23.31 -3.21 -13.14
C LEU A 702 -23.23 -4.14 -11.92
N ASP A 703 -24.16 -5.10 -11.90
CA ASP A 703 -23.94 -6.41 -11.27
C ASP A 703 -22.84 -7.15 -12.04
#